data_AF-A0A2R6R8I4-F1
#
_entry.id   AF-A0A2R6R8I4-F1
#
_cell.length_a   1.000
_cell.length_b   1.000
_cell.length_c   1.000
_cell.angle_alpha   90.00
_cell.angle_beta   90.00
_cell.angle_gamma   90.00
#
_symmetry.space_group_name_H-M   'P 1'
#
loop_
_entity.id
_entity.type
_entity.pdbx_description
1 polymer ?
#
loop_
_entity_poly.entity_id
_entity_poly.type
_entity_poly.pdbx_seq_one_letter_code
_entity_poly.pdbx_strand_id
1 'polypeptide(L)'
;MKKQKPTNEFVFNHFDLLSEELILSILDCLDGNPLDKKSFSLVCKSFYSIESQHRKTLKPLRSEHLPKILNRYPFVTHLDLSLCPRITDSSLTITSVSCNKMLRSIDLSRSKFFTHVGLVNLATNCSNLVEIDLSNATDLRDSAAAAIAEAKNLEKLWLARCKLITDMGIGCIAVGCRKLRLISLKWCLGVGDLGVNLVAVKCKEIRSLDISYLPITNKCLPSILKLQYLEDLVLEGCFGIDDDSLAVLKQGCKSLESLDMSSCQNVSHVGLSSLTSGAASLRQLILAYGFPVTPALADSLQKLSTLQSIKLDCCPVTCSGLKAIGNWCVSLREISLSKCMGVTDEGLSSLVTKHKNLRKLDITCCRKITHVSIARITNSCTSLTSLKMESCTLVPKEAFIFIGQRCHLLEELDFTDNEIDDEGLKSISRCSKLSSLKLGICLNITDEGLTHIGMGCPNLIELDLYRSAGITDSGILTIARGCADLEMINISYCKDITDSSFISLSKCWRLNTLESRGCPLITSLGLAAVAVGCKQLTKLDVKKCYNVNDAGMIPLAHFSQNLRQINLSFSSVTELGLLSLASISCLQSMTILHLKWLTPSGLAAALLACGGLTKVKLQASFKSLLPKPLFEHLEARGCVFQWREKLFQADLDPKCWKLQLEDMQ
;
A
#
# COMPACT_ATOMS: atom_id res chain seq x y z
N MET A 1 -25.83 28.14 41.70
CA MET A 1 -25.02 28.61 42.84
C MET A 1 -23.96 29.60 42.34
N LYS A 2 -23.57 30.54 43.20
CA LYS A 2 -22.89 31.83 42.94
C LYS A 2 -21.72 31.80 41.93
N LYS A 3 -21.70 32.80 41.02
CA LYS A 3 -20.52 33.21 40.24
C LYS A 3 -19.41 33.71 41.19
N GLN A 4 -18.31 32.97 41.31
CA GLN A 4 -17.06 33.49 41.85
C GLN A 4 -16.34 34.32 40.77
N LYS A 5 -15.84 35.49 41.15
CA LYS A 5 -14.90 36.29 40.35
C LYS A 5 -13.60 35.49 40.13
N PRO A 6 -12.96 35.55 38.95
CA PRO A 6 -11.65 34.96 38.77
C PRO A 6 -10.60 35.82 39.48
N THR A 7 -9.86 35.20 40.41
CA THR A 7 -8.60 35.71 40.93
C THR A 7 -7.55 35.62 39.82
N ASN A 8 -6.93 36.75 39.48
CA ASN A 8 -5.75 36.82 38.61
C ASN A 8 -4.53 36.23 39.35
N GLU A 9 -4.44 34.90 39.41
CA GLU A 9 -3.14 34.25 39.52
C GLU A 9 -2.67 33.97 38.09
N PHE A 10 -1.58 34.62 37.66
CA PHE A 10 -0.87 34.19 36.46
C PHE A 10 -0.42 32.76 36.71
N VAL A 11 -1.15 31.78 36.17
CA VAL A 11 -0.74 30.38 36.17
C VAL A 11 0.54 30.31 35.36
N PHE A 12 1.67 30.32 36.06
CA PHE A 12 2.99 30.19 35.46
C PHE A 12 3.07 28.77 34.88
N ASN A 13 3.06 28.68 33.55
CA ASN A 13 3.17 27.40 32.88
C ASN A 13 4.65 26.94 32.96
N HIS A 14 4.92 25.91 33.74
CA HIS A 14 6.27 25.38 33.94
C HIS A 14 6.94 24.97 32.62
N PHE A 15 6.16 24.65 31.58
CA PHE A 15 6.70 24.34 30.24
C PHE A 15 7.28 25.55 29.52
N ASP A 16 6.97 26.78 29.93
CA ASP A 16 7.54 28.00 29.35
C ASP A 16 8.99 28.22 29.82
N LEU A 17 9.49 27.43 30.79
CA LEU A 17 10.90 27.41 31.22
C LEU A 17 11.80 26.56 30.33
N LEU A 18 11.23 25.71 29.47
CA LEU A 18 12.01 24.88 28.55
C LEU A 18 12.55 25.77 27.42
N SER A 19 13.84 25.65 27.13
CA SER A 19 14.43 26.33 25.98
C SER A 19 13.89 25.74 24.67
N GLU A 20 13.89 26.55 23.61
CA GLU A 20 13.47 26.10 22.28
C GLU A 20 14.30 24.90 21.78
N GLU A 21 15.60 24.87 22.06
CA GLU A 21 16.50 23.76 21.72
C GLU A 21 16.07 22.43 22.34
N LEU A 22 15.64 22.46 23.62
CA LEU A 22 15.14 21.27 24.30
C LEU A 22 13.81 20.81 23.70
N ILE A 23 12.92 21.76 23.38
CA ILE A 23 11.62 21.48 22.76
C ILE A 23 11.81 20.86 21.36
N LEU A 24 12.75 21.37 20.57
CA LEU A 24 13.12 20.80 19.27
C LEU A 24 13.69 19.39 19.41
N SER A 25 14.57 19.18 20.40
CA SER A 25 15.13 17.85 20.70
C SER A 25 14.03 16.84 21.08
N ILE A 26 13.00 17.28 21.83
CA ILE A 26 11.83 16.45 22.12
C ILE A 26 11.05 16.15 20.84
N LEU A 27 10.81 17.15 19.99
CA LEU A 27 10.07 16.96 18.73
C LEU A 27 10.77 16.00 17.76
N ASP A 28 12.10 15.96 17.75
CA ASP A 28 12.89 14.99 16.98
C ASP A 28 12.67 13.55 17.47
N CYS A 29 12.37 13.35 18.77
CA CYS A 29 12.00 12.06 19.31
C CYS A 29 10.53 11.65 19.01
N LEU A 30 9.69 12.58 18.54
CA LEU A 30 8.25 12.34 18.27
C LEU A 30 7.94 12.05 16.78
N ASP A 31 8.95 11.81 15.95
CA ASP A 31 8.76 11.55 14.51
C ASP A 31 8.08 10.21 14.20
N GLY A 32 8.08 9.26 15.13
CA GLY A 32 7.52 7.93 14.93
C GLY A 32 5.99 7.90 14.73
N ASN A 33 5.25 8.85 15.31
CA ASN A 33 3.79 8.93 15.17
C ASN A 33 3.33 10.39 15.01
N PRO A 34 2.71 10.77 13.87
CA PRO A 34 2.19 12.12 13.66
C PRO A 34 1.19 12.61 14.72
N LEU A 35 0.51 11.68 15.40
CA LEU A 35 -0.42 12.00 16.50
C LEU A 35 0.31 12.49 17.76
N ASP A 36 1.54 12.05 17.99
CA ASP A 36 2.32 12.44 19.16
C ASP A 36 2.72 13.90 19.06
N LYS A 37 3.18 14.35 17.89
CA LYS A 37 3.44 15.78 17.61
C LYS A 37 2.18 16.64 17.77
N LYS A 38 1.02 16.13 17.34
CA LYS A 38 -0.25 16.84 17.51
C LYS A 38 -0.59 16.97 19.00
N SER A 39 -0.49 15.87 19.75
CA SER A 39 -0.74 15.86 21.20
C SER A 39 0.22 16.79 21.94
N PHE A 40 1.50 16.75 21.59
CA PHE A 40 2.53 17.66 22.07
C PHE A 40 2.18 19.13 21.81
N SER A 41 1.76 19.47 20.57
CA SER A 41 1.38 20.84 20.22
C SER A 41 0.19 21.38 21.02
N LEU A 42 -0.64 20.51 21.61
CA LEU A 42 -1.81 20.89 22.39
C LEU A 42 -1.52 21.12 23.87
N VAL A 43 -0.29 20.85 24.35
CA VAL A 43 0.10 21.00 25.76
C VAL A 43 0.10 22.48 26.18
N CYS A 44 0.72 23.36 25.39
CA CYS A 44 0.75 24.80 25.67
C CYS A 44 1.00 25.63 24.40
N LYS A 45 0.86 26.96 24.51
CA LYS A 45 1.08 27.91 23.40
C LYS A 45 2.52 27.90 22.88
N SER A 46 3.51 27.73 23.77
CA SER A 46 4.92 27.65 23.37
C SER A 46 5.16 26.43 22.49
N PHE A 47 4.74 25.24 22.94
CA PHE A 47 4.86 23.99 22.18
C PHE A 47 4.09 24.05 20.86
N TYR A 48 2.88 24.63 20.88
CA TYR A 48 2.11 24.87 19.66
C TYR A 48 2.90 25.68 18.64
N SER A 49 3.54 26.77 19.06
CA SER A 49 4.33 27.65 18.19
C SER A 49 5.58 26.96 17.64
N ILE A 50 6.36 26.30 18.52
CA ILE A 50 7.63 25.67 18.14
C ILE A 50 7.38 24.45 17.24
N GLU A 51 6.38 23.62 17.56
CA GLU A 51 5.96 22.50 16.70
C GLU A 51 5.59 22.98 15.29
N SER A 52 4.89 24.13 15.22
CA SER A 52 4.52 24.77 13.96
C SER A 52 5.72 25.11 13.07
N GLN A 53 6.84 25.50 13.69
CA GLN A 53 8.06 25.89 12.98
C GLN A 53 8.97 24.68 12.68
N HIS A 54 8.92 23.66 13.55
CA HIS A 54 9.65 22.41 13.38
C HIS A 54 9.09 21.58 12.22
N ARG A 55 7.77 21.51 12.06
CA ARG A 55 7.12 20.61 11.10
C ARG A 55 7.53 20.91 9.65
N LYS A 56 8.15 19.91 9.01
CA LYS A 56 8.61 19.98 7.61
C LYS A 56 7.69 19.27 6.61
N THR A 57 6.88 18.32 7.08
CA THR A 57 6.01 17.50 6.22
C THR A 57 4.55 17.68 6.61
N LEU A 58 3.70 17.91 5.62
CA LEU A 58 2.25 18.01 5.77
C LEU A 58 1.54 17.07 4.82
N LYS A 59 0.47 16.43 5.30
CA LYS A 59 -0.48 15.68 4.48
C LYS A 59 -1.93 16.15 4.73
N PRO A 60 -2.31 17.34 4.24
CA PRO A 60 -3.65 17.89 4.45
C PRO A 60 -4.74 16.98 3.88
N LEU A 61 -5.86 16.89 4.59
CA LEU A 61 -6.99 16.06 4.16
C LEU A 61 -7.99 16.81 3.29
N ARG A 62 -7.95 18.15 3.34
CA ARG A 62 -8.94 19.03 2.74
C ARG A 62 -8.25 20.27 2.20
N SER A 63 -8.46 20.57 0.92
CA SER A 63 -7.78 21.66 0.23
C SER A 63 -8.26 23.06 0.65
N GLU A 64 -9.51 23.18 1.12
CA GLU A 64 -10.10 24.44 1.58
C GLU A 64 -9.37 25.07 2.78
N HIS A 65 -8.66 24.26 3.58
CA HIS A 65 -7.91 24.73 4.76
C HIS A 65 -6.45 25.05 4.44
N LEU A 66 -5.98 24.83 3.20
CA LEU A 66 -4.59 25.05 2.82
C LEU A 66 -4.07 26.44 3.19
N PRO A 67 -4.77 27.56 2.94
CA PRO A 67 -4.25 28.88 3.32
C PRO A 67 -3.93 29.00 4.81
N LYS A 68 -4.85 28.51 5.67
CA LYS A 68 -4.68 28.54 7.13
C LYS A 68 -3.57 27.59 7.59
N ILE A 69 -3.49 26.42 6.98
CA ILE A 69 -2.48 25.40 7.30
C ILE A 69 -1.08 25.90 6.92
N LEU A 70 -0.91 26.43 5.71
CA LEU A 70 0.39 26.92 5.24
C LEU A 70 0.85 28.17 6.00
N ASN A 71 -0.08 29.04 6.41
CA ASN A 71 0.25 30.15 7.30
C ASN A 71 0.69 29.68 8.70
N ARG A 72 0.10 28.57 9.20
CA ARG A 72 0.51 27.97 10.47
C ARG A 72 1.90 27.35 10.36
N TYR A 73 2.20 26.64 9.29
CA TYR A 73 3.43 25.86 9.13
C TYR A 73 4.34 26.48 8.04
N PRO A 74 5.07 27.57 8.36
CA PRO A 74 5.79 28.36 7.35
C PRO A 74 7.06 27.69 6.79
N PHE A 75 7.59 26.67 7.48
CA PHE A 75 8.84 26.00 7.09
C PHE A 75 8.62 24.62 6.44
N VAL A 76 7.45 24.40 5.86
CA VAL A 76 7.10 23.15 5.18
C VAL A 76 7.96 22.98 3.93
N THR A 77 8.59 21.82 3.83
CA THR A 77 9.42 21.43 2.68
C THR A 77 8.78 20.32 1.86
N HIS A 78 7.91 19.49 2.46
CA HIS A 78 7.21 18.40 1.79
C HIS A 78 5.70 18.54 2.00
N LEU A 79 4.96 18.69 0.89
CA LEU A 79 3.51 18.85 0.92
C LEU A 79 2.82 17.73 0.13
N ASP A 80 2.25 16.77 0.86
CA ASP A 80 1.49 15.66 0.30
C ASP A 80 0.00 16.03 0.18
N LEU A 81 -0.46 16.29 -1.04
CA LEU A 81 -1.85 16.61 -1.36
C LEU A 81 -2.58 15.41 -1.98
N SER A 82 -2.04 14.18 -1.89
CA SER A 82 -2.69 12.97 -2.40
C SER A 82 -4.05 12.69 -1.75
N LEU A 83 -4.29 13.23 -0.56
CA LEU A 83 -5.58 13.13 0.14
C LEU A 83 -6.55 14.28 -0.19
N CYS A 84 -6.13 15.24 -1.02
CA CYS A 84 -6.94 16.36 -1.48
C CYS A 84 -7.29 16.15 -2.97
N PRO A 85 -8.43 15.52 -3.30
CA PRO A 85 -8.77 15.17 -4.68
C PRO A 85 -9.02 16.39 -5.59
N ARG A 86 -9.23 17.59 -5.00
CA ARG A 86 -9.52 18.83 -5.72
C ARG A 86 -8.51 19.92 -5.38
N ILE A 87 -7.32 19.80 -5.95
CA ILE A 87 -6.34 20.90 -6.04
C ILE A 87 -6.58 21.65 -7.35
N THR A 88 -6.76 22.96 -7.26
CA THR A 88 -6.99 23.87 -8.40
C THR A 88 -5.78 24.76 -8.65
N ASP A 89 -5.77 25.50 -9.75
CA ASP A 89 -4.72 26.52 -10.02
C ASP A 89 -4.63 27.58 -8.91
N SER A 90 -5.77 27.96 -8.32
CA SER A 90 -5.80 28.87 -7.17
C SER A 90 -5.14 28.24 -5.95
N SER A 91 -5.38 26.95 -5.69
CA SER A 91 -4.72 26.22 -4.62
C SER A 91 -3.21 26.17 -4.82
N LEU A 92 -2.74 25.86 -6.04
CA LEU A 92 -1.31 25.84 -6.37
C LEU A 92 -0.66 27.21 -6.26
N THR A 93 -1.38 28.28 -6.63
CA THR A 93 -0.90 29.66 -6.48
C THR A 93 -0.72 30.04 -5.01
N ILE A 94 -1.68 29.68 -4.15
CA ILE A 94 -1.57 29.90 -2.71
C ILE A 94 -0.39 29.13 -2.13
N THR A 95 -0.24 27.86 -2.51
CA THR A 95 0.90 27.04 -2.11
C THR A 95 2.22 27.64 -2.55
N SER A 96 2.32 28.08 -3.81
CA SER A 96 3.56 28.62 -4.35
C SER A 96 3.97 29.93 -3.71
N VAL A 97 3.01 30.79 -3.35
CA VAL A 97 3.29 32.04 -2.63
C VAL A 97 3.67 31.76 -1.17
N SER A 98 2.96 30.86 -0.50
CA SER A 98 3.16 30.59 0.93
C SER A 98 4.47 29.85 1.22
N CYS A 99 4.88 28.97 0.31
CA CYS A 99 6.02 28.07 0.52
C CYS A 99 7.21 28.33 -0.44
N ASN A 100 7.21 29.44 -1.19
CA ASN A 100 8.17 29.74 -2.27
C ASN A 100 9.64 29.39 -1.96
N LYS A 101 10.14 29.75 -0.78
CA LYS A 101 11.55 29.53 -0.42
C LYS A 101 11.82 28.15 0.17
N MET A 102 10.82 27.45 0.68
CA MET A 102 11.01 26.25 1.49
C MET A 102 10.60 24.96 0.78
N LEU A 103 9.60 25.02 -0.11
CA LEU A 103 9.03 23.82 -0.74
C LEU A 103 10.05 23.09 -1.60
N ARG A 104 10.26 21.82 -1.28
CA ARG A 104 11.16 20.89 -1.99
C ARG A 104 10.40 19.75 -2.66
N SER A 105 9.29 19.32 -2.10
CA SER A 105 8.51 18.18 -2.60
C SER A 105 7.02 18.46 -2.53
N ILE A 106 6.29 18.08 -3.58
CA ILE A 106 4.84 18.18 -3.63
C ILE A 106 4.23 16.98 -4.34
N ASP A 107 3.24 16.35 -3.70
CA ASP A 107 2.48 15.24 -4.27
C ASP A 107 1.06 15.71 -4.65
N LEU A 108 0.76 15.66 -5.95
CA LEU A 108 -0.53 15.99 -6.55
C LEU A 108 -1.18 14.76 -7.23
N SER A 109 -0.67 13.56 -6.96
CA SER A 109 -0.92 12.28 -7.67
C SER A 109 -2.38 11.78 -7.71
N ARG A 110 -3.27 12.46 -6.99
CA ARG A 110 -4.70 12.11 -6.92
C ARG A 110 -5.63 13.29 -7.20
N SER A 111 -5.08 14.40 -7.71
CA SER A 111 -5.85 15.56 -8.15
C SER A 111 -5.73 15.75 -9.65
N LYS A 112 -6.81 16.24 -10.27
CA LYS A 112 -6.90 16.48 -11.73
C LYS A 112 -7.48 17.84 -12.11
N PHE A 113 -7.66 18.73 -11.14
CA PHE A 113 -8.40 19.99 -11.32
C PHE A 113 -7.50 21.24 -11.45
N PHE A 114 -6.20 21.02 -11.65
CA PHE A 114 -5.23 22.07 -11.95
C PHE A 114 -4.77 21.93 -13.40
N THR A 115 -4.23 23.01 -13.95
CA THR A 115 -3.75 23.09 -15.31
C THR A 115 -2.29 23.54 -15.34
N HIS A 116 -1.76 23.77 -16.55
CA HIS A 116 -0.46 24.38 -16.73
C HIS A 116 -0.30 25.73 -16.00
N VAL A 117 -1.37 26.51 -15.80
CA VAL A 117 -1.29 27.83 -15.13
C VAL A 117 -0.83 27.69 -13.68
N GLY A 118 -1.45 26.80 -12.91
CA GLY A 118 -1.04 26.55 -11.53
C GLY A 118 0.36 25.92 -11.43
N LEU A 119 0.72 25.05 -12.39
CA LEU A 119 2.05 24.45 -12.44
C LEU A 119 3.16 25.46 -12.76
N VAL A 120 2.94 26.41 -13.67
CA VAL A 120 3.91 27.50 -13.94
C VAL A 120 4.13 28.32 -12.68
N ASN A 121 3.06 28.70 -11.97
CA ASN A 121 3.17 29.47 -10.73
C ASN A 121 3.94 28.71 -9.65
N LEU A 122 3.78 27.38 -9.60
CA LEU A 122 4.51 26.53 -8.68
C LEU A 122 6.00 26.45 -9.05
N ALA A 123 6.29 26.10 -10.31
CA ALA A 123 7.65 25.89 -10.80
C ALA A 123 8.51 27.16 -10.76
N THR A 124 7.92 28.32 -11.07
CA THR A 124 8.65 29.60 -11.09
C THR A 124 8.86 30.19 -9.70
N ASN A 125 7.86 30.10 -8.80
CA ASN A 125 7.98 30.66 -7.45
C ASN A 125 8.74 29.74 -6.49
N CYS A 126 8.67 28.42 -6.66
CA CYS A 126 9.32 27.46 -5.77
C CYS A 126 10.67 27.01 -6.33
N SER A 127 11.69 27.89 -6.26
CA SER A 127 13.01 27.62 -6.85
C SER A 127 13.75 26.42 -6.25
N ASN A 128 13.36 25.99 -5.04
CA ASN A 128 13.94 24.85 -4.33
C ASN A 128 13.20 23.54 -4.57
N LEU A 129 12.24 23.51 -5.50
CA LEU A 129 11.47 22.32 -5.82
C LEU A 129 12.37 21.26 -6.48
N VAL A 130 12.44 20.10 -5.84
CA VAL A 130 13.27 18.93 -6.21
C VAL A 130 12.39 17.76 -6.63
N GLU A 131 11.16 17.66 -6.11
CA GLU A 131 10.27 16.53 -6.35
C GLU A 131 8.85 16.98 -6.66
N ILE A 132 8.25 16.41 -7.71
CA ILE A 132 6.84 16.60 -8.04
C ILE A 132 6.23 15.26 -8.46
N ASP A 133 5.13 14.85 -7.81
CA ASP A 133 4.28 13.76 -8.29
C ASP A 133 2.99 14.31 -8.91
N LEU A 134 2.80 14.07 -10.20
CA LEU A 134 1.62 14.43 -10.99
C LEU A 134 0.88 13.20 -11.52
N SER A 135 1.13 12.04 -10.95
CA SER A 135 0.49 10.79 -11.38
C SER A 135 -1.03 10.93 -11.41
N ASN A 136 -1.69 10.23 -12.32
CA ASN A 136 -3.14 10.29 -12.55
C ASN A 136 -3.71 11.68 -12.91
N ALA A 137 -2.90 12.70 -13.16
CA ALA A 137 -3.34 13.97 -13.74
C ALA A 137 -3.58 13.80 -15.26
N THR A 138 -4.59 12.99 -15.61
CA THR A 138 -4.83 12.48 -16.96
C THR A 138 -5.07 13.55 -18.03
N ASP A 139 -5.45 14.75 -17.60
CA ASP A 139 -5.86 15.85 -18.47
C ASP A 139 -4.69 16.81 -18.80
N LEU A 140 -3.50 16.60 -18.20
CA LEU A 140 -2.30 17.39 -18.48
C LEU A 140 -1.77 17.12 -19.89
N ARG A 141 -1.40 18.19 -20.58
CA ARG A 141 -0.85 18.19 -21.95
C ARG A 141 0.57 18.77 -21.97
N ASP A 142 1.16 18.89 -23.16
CA ASP A 142 2.52 19.42 -23.33
C ASP A 142 2.72 20.84 -22.78
N SER A 143 1.68 21.68 -22.70
CA SER A 143 1.78 22.99 -22.03
C SER A 143 2.06 22.86 -20.53
N ALA A 144 1.53 21.83 -19.87
CA ALA A 144 1.84 21.52 -18.48
C ALA A 144 3.26 20.96 -18.35
N ALA A 145 3.70 20.15 -19.31
CA ALA A 145 5.08 19.67 -19.35
C ALA A 145 6.09 20.82 -19.53
N ALA A 146 5.79 21.79 -20.39
CA ALA A 146 6.56 23.02 -20.53
C ALA A 146 6.57 23.86 -19.24
N ALA A 147 5.45 23.93 -18.52
CA ALA A 147 5.39 24.58 -17.21
C ALA A 147 6.32 23.94 -16.18
N ILE A 148 6.36 22.59 -16.14
CA ILE A 148 7.24 21.83 -15.24
C ILE A 148 8.72 22.04 -15.61
N ALA A 149 9.03 22.22 -16.90
CA ALA A 149 10.39 22.44 -17.37
C ALA A 149 11.05 23.71 -16.77
N GLU A 150 10.26 24.65 -16.23
CA GLU A 150 10.76 25.81 -15.50
C GLU A 150 11.34 25.46 -14.12
N ALA A 151 11.02 24.29 -13.57
CA ALA A 151 11.57 23.79 -12.30
C ALA A 151 12.99 23.24 -12.49
N LYS A 152 13.98 24.12 -12.71
CA LYS A 152 15.36 23.76 -13.08
C LYS A 152 16.12 22.87 -12.08
N ASN A 153 15.65 22.80 -10.83
CA ASN A 153 16.25 22.00 -9.76
C ASN A 153 15.55 20.65 -9.55
N LEU A 154 14.59 20.29 -10.40
CA LEU A 154 13.83 19.05 -10.27
C LEU A 154 14.74 17.82 -10.45
N GLU A 155 14.73 16.94 -9.46
CA GLU A 155 15.44 15.65 -9.45
C GLU A 155 14.48 14.46 -9.59
N LYS A 156 13.23 14.56 -9.11
CA LYS A 156 12.26 13.46 -9.17
C LYS A 156 10.92 13.90 -9.74
N LEU A 157 10.45 13.17 -10.74
CA LEU A 157 9.20 13.46 -11.41
C LEU A 157 8.39 12.19 -11.69
N TRP A 158 7.16 12.15 -11.20
CA TRP A 158 6.21 11.09 -11.55
C TRP A 158 5.10 11.66 -12.42
N LEU A 159 4.92 11.08 -13.61
CA LEU A 159 3.89 11.42 -14.60
C LEU A 159 2.99 10.22 -14.91
N ALA A 160 2.94 9.22 -14.02
CA ALA A 160 2.26 7.97 -14.33
C ALA A 160 0.80 8.24 -14.73
N ARG A 161 0.38 7.73 -15.90
CA ARG A 161 -0.95 7.93 -16.50
C ARG A 161 -1.28 9.37 -16.95
N CYS A 162 -0.29 10.23 -17.17
CA CYS A 162 -0.47 11.51 -17.88
C CYS A 162 -0.61 11.28 -19.40
N LYS A 163 -1.73 10.68 -19.80
CA LYS A 163 -1.93 10.09 -21.15
C LYS A 163 -1.87 11.09 -22.31
N LEU A 164 -2.10 12.38 -22.06
CA LEU A 164 -2.15 13.42 -23.09
C LEU A 164 -0.81 14.19 -23.23
N ILE A 165 0.21 13.84 -22.46
CA ILE A 165 1.57 14.33 -22.66
C ILE A 165 2.22 13.51 -23.78
N THR A 166 2.89 14.20 -24.69
CA THR A 166 3.58 13.62 -25.85
C THR A 166 5.09 13.74 -25.75
N ASP A 167 5.80 13.18 -26.73
CA ASP A 167 7.24 13.37 -26.89
C ASP A 167 7.68 14.84 -26.86
N MET A 168 6.85 15.77 -27.35
CA MET A 168 7.15 17.20 -27.32
C MET A 168 7.21 17.72 -25.88
N GLY A 169 6.20 17.38 -25.06
CA GLY A 169 6.17 17.77 -23.66
C GLY A 169 7.31 17.17 -22.85
N ILE A 170 7.59 15.87 -23.05
CA ILE A 170 8.74 15.21 -22.42
C ILE A 170 10.06 15.84 -22.89
N GLY A 171 10.15 16.25 -24.15
CA GLY A 171 11.29 17.00 -24.68
C GLY A 171 11.52 18.32 -23.94
N CYS A 172 10.46 19.09 -23.67
CA CYS A 172 10.55 20.31 -22.86
C CYS A 172 11.11 20.01 -21.46
N ILE A 173 10.56 19.00 -20.78
CA ILE A 173 11.02 18.58 -19.45
C ILE A 173 12.49 18.16 -19.49
N ALA A 174 12.89 17.34 -20.47
CA ALA A 174 14.26 16.87 -20.60
C ALA A 174 15.27 18.03 -20.79
N VAL A 175 14.89 19.07 -21.54
CA VAL A 175 15.74 20.23 -21.78
C VAL A 175 15.83 21.15 -20.56
N GLY A 176 14.72 21.37 -19.86
CA GLY A 176 14.63 22.27 -18.69
C GLY A 176 15.13 21.65 -17.38
N CYS A 177 14.82 20.38 -17.13
CA CYS A 177 15.09 19.66 -15.89
C CYS A 177 16.28 18.70 -16.02
N ARG A 178 17.48 19.25 -16.26
CA ARG A 178 18.68 18.42 -16.53
C ARG A 178 19.22 17.65 -15.31
N LYS A 179 18.80 18.04 -14.11
CA LYS A 179 19.16 17.39 -12.83
C LYS A 179 18.27 16.19 -12.49
N LEU A 180 17.35 15.79 -13.38
CA LEU A 180 16.49 14.63 -13.14
C LEU A 180 17.32 13.37 -12.87
N ARG A 181 16.97 12.72 -11.76
CA ARG A 181 17.51 11.45 -11.26
C ARG A 181 16.45 10.36 -11.30
N LEU A 182 15.17 10.70 -11.12
CA LEU A 182 14.06 9.78 -11.22
C LEU A 182 12.99 10.35 -12.15
N ILE A 183 12.57 9.55 -13.11
CA ILE A 183 11.37 9.84 -13.90
C ILE A 183 10.53 8.59 -14.12
N SER A 184 9.23 8.68 -13.79
CA SER A 184 8.24 7.66 -14.15
C SER A 184 7.29 8.22 -15.19
N LEU A 185 7.29 7.58 -16.36
CA LEU A 185 6.42 7.84 -17.51
C LEU A 185 5.38 6.72 -17.69
N LYS A 186 5.22 5.85 -16.70
CA LYS A 186 4.33 4.68 -16.76
C LYS A 186 2.94 5.05 -17.31
N TRP A 187 2.47 4.34 -18.32
CA TRP A 187 1.18 4.60 -18.99
C TRP A 187 1.03 5.99 -19.65
N CYS A 188 2.12 6.70 -19.99
CA CYS A 188 2.07 7.92 -20.80
C CYS A 188 1.98 7.58 -22.30
N LEU A 189 0.80 7.15 -22.75
CA LEU A 189 0.59 6.59 -24.09
C LEU A 189 0.96 7.51 -25.27
N GLY A 190 1.14 8.82 -25.06
CA GLY A 190 1.62 9.77 -26.07
C GLY A 190 3.15 9.84 -26.21
N VAL A 191 3.90 9.12 -25.37
CA VAL A 191 5.37 9.17 -25.32
C VAL A 191 5.95 7.93 -25.96
N GLY A 192 6.71 8.11 -27.04
CA GLY A 192 7.41 7.05 -27.77
C GLY A 192 8.92 7.16 -27.64
N ASP A 193 9.64 6.56 -28.60
CA ASP A 193 11.10 6.51 -28.57
C ASP A 193 11.76 7.89 -28.56
N LEU A 194 11.15 8.90 -29.20
CA LEU A 194 11.72 10.24 -29.30
C LEU A 194 11.79 10.92 -27.93
N GLY A 195 10.70 10.92 -27.17
CA GLY A 195 10.64 11.52 -25.84
C GLY A 195 11.61 10.84 -24.87
N VAL A 196 11.61 9.51 -24.86
CA VAL A 196 12.52 8.72 -24.00
C VAL A 196 13.99 8.96 -24.39
N ASN A 197 14.31 9.03 -25.69
CA ASN A 197 15.65 9.37 -26.15
C ASN A 197 16.08 10.77 -25.68
N LEU A 198 15.20 11.77 -25.74
CA LEU A 198 15.50 13.12 -25.27
C LEU A 198 15.82 13.14 -23.77
N VAL A 199 15.07 12.40 -22.95
CA VAL A 199 15.37 12.22 -21.52
C VAL A 199 16.76 11.61 -21.35
N ALA A 200 17.06 10.48 -21.98
CA ALA A 200 18.35 9.81 -21.85
C ALA A 200 19.53 10.66 -22.36
N VAL A 201 19.31 11.53 -23.35
CA VAL A 201 20.33 12.42 -23.90
C VAL A 201 20.55 13.67 -23.05
N LYS A 202 19.51 14.26 -22.45
CA LYS A 202 19.61 15.54 -21.74
C LYS A 202 19.74 15.39 -20.23
N CYS A 203 19.11 14.39 -19.63
CA CYS A 203 19.13 14.11 -18.20
C CYS A 203 20.17 13.02 -17.89
N LYS A 204 21.45 13.41 -17.80
CA LYS A 204 22.56 12.46 -17.62
C LYS A 204 22.69 11.90 -16.20
N GLU A 205 22.04 12.52 -15.22
CA GLU A 205 22.03 12.09 -13.82
C GLU A 205 20.93 11.06 -13.50
N ILE A 206 20.18 10.57 -14.49
CA ILE A 206 19.11 9.59 -14.29
C ILE A 206 19.66 8.33 -13.62
N ARG A 207 19.04 7.97 -12.49
CA ARG A 207 19.24 6.76 -11.70
C ARG A 207 18.06 5.80 -11.80
N SER A 208 16.85 6.32 -11.89
CA SER A 208 15.64 5.50 -11.96
C SER A 208 14.76 5.95 -13.13
N LEU A 209 14.49 5.02 -14.04
CA LEU A 209 13.70 5.27 -15.24
C LEU A 209 12.59 4.22 -15.35
N ASP A 210 11.35 4.66 -15.21
CA ASP A 210 10.17 3.82 -15.41
C ASP A 210 9.45 4.26 -16.70
N ILE A 211 9.51 3.39 -17.71
CA ILE A 211 8.87 3.58 -19.03
C ILE A 211 7.83 2.49 -19.30
N SER A 212 7.24 1.95 -18.23
CA SER A 212 6.27 0.87 -18.32
C SER A 212 5.07 1.25 -19.18
N TYR A 213 4.61 0.31 -20.01
CA TYR A 213 3.44 0.47 -20.89
C TYR A 213 3.51 1.69 -21.82
N LEU A 214 4.71 2.09 -22.24
CA LEU A 214 4.89 3.07 -23.32
C LEU A 214 4.89 2.39 -24.69
N PRO A 215 4.39 3.05 -25.75
CA PRO A 215 4.52 2.60 -27.13
C PRO A 215 5.95 2.83 -27.68
N ILE A 216 6.96 2.27 -27.01
CA ILE A 216 8.37 2.36 -27.38
C ILE A 216 8.81 1.15 -28.19
N THR A 217 9.91 1.31 -28.93
CA THR A 217 10.58 0.25 -29.68
C THR A 217 12.06 0.15 -29.27
N ASN A 218 12.85 -0.58 -30.05
CA ASN A 218 14.28 -0.72 -29.87
C ASN A 218 15.08 0.59 -30.02
N LYS A 219 14.47 1.65 -30.58
CA LYS A 219 15.17 2.89 -30.92
C LYS A 219 15.61 3.71 -29.71
N CYS A 220 14.98 3.55 -28.55
CA CYS A 220 15.34 4.29 -27.34
C CYS A 220 16.40 3.60 -26.45
N LEU A 221 16.50 2.28 -26.50
CA LEU A 221 17.38 1.49 -25.63
C LEU A 221 18.87 1.86 -25.74
N PRO A 222 19.46 2.12 -26.92
CA PRO A 222 20.86 2.51 -27.03
C PRO A 222 21.21 3.81 -26.29
N SER A 223 20.27 4.75 -26.17
CA SER A 223 20.47 5.99 -25.43
C SER A 223 20.34 5.79 -23.94
N ILE A 224 19.35 4.99 -23.50
CA ILE A 224 19.14 4.63 -22.09
C ILE A 224 20.38 3.91 -21.55
N LEU A 225 20.93 2.95 -22.30
CA LEU A 225 22.08 2.17 -21.84
C LEU A 225 23.41 2.95 -21.78
N LYS A 226 23.43 4.18 -22.30
CA LYS A 226 24.57 5.11 -22.14
C LYS A 226 24.48 5.93 -20.85
N LEU A 227 23.41 5.81 -20.07
CA LEU A 227 23.28 6.47 -18.78
C LEU A 227 24.24 5.82 -17.78
N GLN A 228 25.17 6.61 -17.26
CA GLN A 228 26.25 6.12 -16.40
C GLN A 228 25.79 5.82 -14.97
N TYR A 229 24.70 6.45 -14.52
CA TYR A 229 24.20 6.36 -13.16
C TYR A 229 22.88 5.57 -13.06
N LEU A 230 22.41 4.95 -14.15
CA LEU A 230 21.13 4.23 -14.16
C LEU A 230 21.22 2.98 -13.28
N GLU A 231 20.50 3.00 -12.16
CA GLU A 231 20.40 1.96 -11.14
C GLU A 231 19.12 1.13 -11.33
N ASP A 232 17.99 1.77 -11.63
CA ASP A 232 16.69 1.12 -11.81
C ASP A 232 16.11 1.37 -13.21
N LEU A 233 15.77 0.31 -13.93
CA LEU A 233 15.08 0.38 -15.21
C LEU A 233 13.82 -0.51 -15.20
N VAL A 234 12.66 0.11 -15.41
CA VAL A 234 11.37 -0.59 -15.48
C VAL A 234 10.82 -0.53 -16.91
N LEU A 235 10.77 -1.68 -17.56
CA LEU A 235 10.28 -1.91 -18.93
C LEU A 235 8.96 -2.69 -18.96
N GLU A 236 8.24 -2.77 -17.83
CA GLU A 236 7.02 -3.58 -17.71
C GLU A 236 6.03 -3.28 -18.85
N GLY A 237 5.60 -4.32 -19.56
CA GLY A 237 4.59 -4.21 -20.61
C GLY A 237 5.01 -3.39 -21.83
N CYS A 238 6.31 -3.23 -22.09
CA CYS A 238 6.82 -2.58 -23.30
C CYS A 238 6.82 -3.56 -24.48
N PHE A 239 5.67 -3.73 -25.13
CA PHE A 239 5.46 -4.76 -26.16
C PHE A 239 6.29 -4.60 -27.44
N GLY A 240 6.84 -3.41 -27.70
CA GLY A 240 7.71 -3.15 -28.86
C GLY A 240 9.19 -3.51 -28.66
N ILE A 241 9.56 -4.10 -27.52
CA ILE A 241 10.91 -4.60 -27.23
C ILE A 241 10.94 -6.11 -27.52
N ASP A 242 11.92 -6.55 -28.30
CA ASP A 242 12.12 -7.94 -28.72
C ASP A 242 13.59 -8.41 -28.54
N ASP A 243 13.91 -9.66 -28.88
CA ASP A 243 15.28 -10.18 -28.73
C ASP A 243 16.31 -9.45 -29.62
N ASP A 244 15.93 -9.15 -30.87
CA ASP A 244 16.80 -8.46 -31.82
C ASP A 244 17.14 -7.05 -31.33
N SER A 245 16.19 -6.38 -30.68
CA SER A 245 16.39 -5.09 -30.04
C SER A 245 17.45 -5.10 -28.95
N LEU A 246 17.55 -6.19 -28.20
CA LEU A 246 18.48 -6.34 -27.08
C LEU A 246 19.85 -6.85 -27.55
N ALA A 247 19.90 -7.59 -28.66
CA ALA A 247 21.15 -8.13 -29.23
C ALA A 247 22.17 -7.04 -29.62
N VAL A 248 21.69 -5.84 -29.99
CA VAL A 248 22.52 -4.68 -30.35
C VAL A 248 23.27 -4.11 -29.12
N LEU A 249 22.90 -4.50 -27.91
CA LEU A 249 23.24 -3.79 -26.66
C LEU A 249 24.43 -4.39 -25.87
N LYS A 250 25.45 -4.91 -26.56
CA LYS A 250 26.65 -5.54 -25.96
C LYS A 250 27.44 -4.69 -24.94
N GLN A 251 27.19 -3.38 -24.87
CA GLN A 251 27.79 -2.46 -23.90
C GLN A 251 26.70 -1.95 -22.94
N GLY A 252 26.25 -2.83 -22.03
CA GLY A 252 25.18 -2.52 -21.07
C GLY A 252 25.57 -1.51 -19.98
N CYS A 253 24.57 -1.01 -19.25
CA CYS A 253 24.74 -0.15 -18.07
C CYS A 253 25.47 -0.90 -16.95
N LYS A 254 26.70 -0.50 -16.65
CA LYS A 254 27.49 -1.09 -15.55
C LYS A 254 26.91 -0.78 -14.16
N SER A 255 26.09 0.25 -14.04
CA SER A 255 25.46 0.70 -12.79
C SER A 255 24.10 0.08 -12.50
N LEU A 256 23.52 -0.66 -13.46
CA LEU A 256 22.16 -1.17 -13.32
C LEU A 256 22.08 -2.21 -12.20
N GLU A 257 21.28 -1.92 -11.18
CA GLU A 257 21.05 -2.76 -10.00
C GLU A 257 19.70 -3.47 -10.06
N SER A 258 18.67 -2.85 -10.64
CA SER A 258 17.33 -3.40 -10.76
C SER A 258 16.80 -3.31 -12.18
N LEU A 259 16.27 -4.42 -12.67
CA LEU A 259 15.64 -4.51 -13.98
C LEU A 259 14.29 -5.22 -13.87
N ASP A 260 13.24 -4.57 -14.33
CA ASP A 260 11.92 -5.16 -14.50
C ASP A 260 11.56 -5.24 -15.99
N MET A 261 11.34 -6.46 -16.48
CA MET A 261 10.89 -6.74 -17.84
C MET A 261 9.57 -7.50 -17.86
N SER A 262 8.77 -7.39 -16.79
CA SER A 262 7.51 -8.12 -16.67
C SER A 262 6.58 -7.84 -17.85
N SER A 263 5.84 -8.85 -18.32
CA SER A 263 4.94 -8.70 -19.47
C SER A 263 5.59 -8.29 -20.81
N CYS A 264 6.92 -8.38 -20.97
CA CYS A 264 7.61 -8.20 -22.25
C CYS A 264 7.55 -9.49 -23.10
N GLN A 265 6.42 -9.74 -23.75
CA GLN A 265 6.12 -11.01 -24.42
C GLN A 265 7.04 -11.37 -25.60
N ASN A 266 7.68 -10.37 -26.22
CA ASN A 266 8.56 -10.56 -27.37
C ASN A 266 10.04 -10.74 -26.97
N VAL A 267 10.35 -10.72 -25.67
CA VAL A 267 11.71 -10.96 -25.15
C VAL A 267 11.81 -12.39 -24.64
N SER A 268 12.82 -13.10 -25.11
CA SER A 268 13.15 -14.45 -24.68
C SER A 268 14.51 -14.48 -23.93
N HIS A 269 14.98 -15.70 -23.64
CA HIS A 269 16.29 -15.94 -23.06
C HIS A 269 17.45 -15.39 -23.92
N VAL A 270 17.27 -15.26 -25.25
CA VAL A 270 18.29 -14.73 -26.17
C VAL A 270 18.51 -13.23 -25.94
N GLY A 271 17.44 -12.45 -25.88
CA GLY A 271 17.50 -11.03 -25.58
C GLY A 271 18.03 -10.77 -24.17
N LEU A 272 17.57 -11.55 -23.19
CA LEU A 272 18.09 -11.47 -21.82
C LEU A 272 19.59 -11.73 -21.75
N SER A 273 20.11 -12.77 -22.42
CA SER A 273 21.55 -13.09 -22.44
C SER A 273 22.41 -11.93 -22.96
N SER A 274 21.87 -11.19 -23.93
CA SER A 274 22.53 -10.01 -24.50
C SER A 274 22.63 -8.89 -23.46
N LEU A 275 21.55 -8.63 -22.73
CA LEU A 275 21.49 -7.59 -21.70
C LEU A 275 22.32 -7.93 -20.45
N THR A 276 22.23 -9.18 -19.97
CA THR A 276 22.93 -9.63 -18.76
C THR A 276 24.44 -9.71 -18.94
N SER A 277 24.93 -9.85 -20.18
CA SER A 277 26.36 -9.82 -20.48
C SER A 277 27.03 -8.48 -20.11
N GLY A 278 26.27 -7.37 -20.07
CA GLY A 278 26.77 -6.04 -19.73
C GLY A 278 26.40 -5.53 -18.32
N ALA A 279 25.48 -6.20 -17.63
CA ALA A 279 24.88 -5.75 -16.36
C ALA A 279 25.48 -6.46 -15.14
N ALA A 280 26.80 -6.30 -14.92
CA ALA A 280 27.52 -7.00 -13.84
C ALA A 280 27.08 -6.62 -12.41
N SER A 281 26.40 -5.48 -12.24
CA SER A 281 25.95 -4.97 -10.93
C SER A 281 24.50 -5.34 -10.59
N LEU A 282 23.82 -6.13 -11.44
CA LEU A 282 22.40 -6.41 -11.29
C LEU A 282 22.12 -7.24 -10.02
N ARG A 283 21.35 -6.65 -9.09
CA ARG A 283 20.95 -7.25 -7.82
C ARG A 283 19.53 -7.80 -7.86
N GLN A 284 18.65 -7.18 -8.64
CA GLN A 284 17.24 -7.56 -8.74
C GLN A 284 16.82 -7.72 -10.21
N LEU A 285 16.12 -8.81 -10.48
CA LEU A 285 15.54 -9.10 -11.78
C LEU A 285 14.08 -9.55 -11.64
N ILE A 286 13.18 -8.83 -12.30
CA ILE A 286 11.74 -9.14 -12.31
C ILE A 286 11.35 -9.52 -13.74
N LEU A 287 10.88 -10.75 -13.92
CA LEU A 287 10.46 -11.33 -15.20
C LEU A 287 9.06 -11.93 -15.09
N ALA A 288 8.14 -11.23 -14.41
CA ALA A 288 6.79 -11.75 -14.20
C ALA A 288 5.97 -11.76 -15.50
N TYR A 289 5.01 -12.67 -15.61
CA TYR A 289 4.07 -12.76 -16.74
C TYR A 289 4.75 -12.86 -18.11
N GLY A 290 5.20 -14.05 -18.51
CA GLY A 290 5.51 -14.35 -19.91
C GLY A 290 6.89 -14.95 -20.20
N PHE A 291 7.75 -15.15 -19.19
CA PHE A 291 9.07 -15.75 -19.39
C PHE A 291 9.08 -17.23 -19.02
N PRO A 292 9.20 -18.17 -19.98
CA PRO A 292 9.31 -19.59 -19.65
C PRO A 292 10.60 -19.89 -18.88
N VAL A 293 10.45 -20.36 -17.65
CA VAL A 293 11.55 -20.75 -16.78
C VAL A 293 12.06 -22.12 -17.21
N THR A 294 13.00 -22.09 -18.14
CA THR A 294 13.64 -23.23 -18.80
C THR A 294 15.15 -23.22 -18.55
N PRO A 295 15.89 -24.31 -18.85
CA PRO A 295 17.35 -24.28 -18.83
C PRO A 295 17.97 -23.22 -19.77
N ALA A 296 17.28 -22.79 -20.83
CA ALA A 296 17.81 -21.75 -21.71
C ALA A 296 17.75 -20.36 -21.07
N LEU A 297 16.64 -20.03 -20.38
CA LEU A 297 16.59 -18.88 -19.47
C LEU A 297 17.67 -19.01 -18.40
N ALA A 298 17.99 -20.24 -18.04
CA ALA A 298 18.90 -20.47 -16.97
C ALA A 298 20.32 -19.99 -17.25
N ASP A 299 20.83 -20.49 -18.36
CA ASP A 299 22.18 -20.22 -18.81
C ASP A 299 22.39 -18.72 -19.11
N SER A 300 21.33 -17.98 -19.48
CA SER A 300 21.41 -16.54 -19.72
C SER A 300 21.61 -15.72 -18.44
N LEU A 301 21.23 -16.26 -17.28
CA LEU A 301 21.32 -15.60 -15.99
C LEU A 301 22.57 -16.01 -15.18
N GLN A 302 23.27 -17.08 -15.59
CA GLN A 302 24.46 -17.59 -14.91
C GLN A 302 25.58 -16.53 -14.76
N LYS A 303 25.64 -15.56 -15.66
CA LYS A 303 26.65 -14.47 -15.66
C LYS A 303 26.39 -13.40 -14.59
N LEU A 304 25.21 -13.37 -13.99
CA LEU A 304 24.82 -12.36 -12.99
C LEU A 304 25.24 -12.78 -11.57
N SER A 305 26.53 -12.66 -11.26
CA SER A 305 27.10 -13.11 -9.98
C SER A 305 26.65 -12.29 -8.77
N THR A 306 26.14 -11.08 -8.98
CA THR A 306 25.70 -10.14 -7.94
C THR A 306 24.20 -10.23 -7.63
N LEU A 307 23.46 -11.07 -8.37
CA LEU A 307 22.00 -11.18 -8.26
C LEU A 307 21.58 -11.70 -6.87
N GLN A 308 20.64 -11.01 -6.24
CA GLN A 308 20.13 -11.30 -4.90
C GLN A 308 18.62 -11.55 -4.90
N SER A 309 17.86 -10.96 -5.83
CA SER A 309 16.41 -11.07 -5.90
C SER A 309 15.98 -11.44 -7.31
N ILE A 310 15.18 -12.50 -7.44
CA ILE A 310 14.55 -12.89 -8.70
C ILE A 310 13.06 -13.10 -8.50
N LYS A 311 12.25 -12.46 -9.35
CA LYS A 311 10.79 -12.60 -9.34
C LYS A 311 10.31 -13.14 -10.68
N LEU A 312 9.70 -14.32 -10.65
CA LEU A 312 9.27 -15.08 -11.82
C LEU A 312 7.76 -15.34 -11.75
N ASP A 313 7.00 -14.42 -11.15
CA ASP A 313 5.58 -14.62 -10.87
C ASP A 313 4.78 -14.84 -12.15
N CYS A 314 3.79 -15.74 -12.08
CA CYS A 314 2.92 -16.11 -13.20
C CYS A 314 3.67 -16.64 -14.44
N CYS A 315 4.90 -17.12 -14.29
CA CYS A 315 5.65 -17.71 -15.40
C CYS A 315 5.35 -19.21 -15.57
N PRO A 316 5.39 -19.73 -16.81
CA PRO A 316 5.43 -21.16 -17.03
C PRO A 316 6.80 -21.69 -16.58
N VAL A 317 6.80 -22.69 -15.68
CA VAL A 317 8.03 -23.21 -15.04
C VAL A 317 8.23 -24.69 -15.34
N THR A 318 9.47 -25.10 -15.63
CA THR A 318 9.85 -26.52 -15.72
C THR A 318 10.77 -26.92 -14.57
N CYS A 319 10.74 -28.21 -14.17
CA CYS A 319 11.63 -28.74 -13.14
C CYS A 319 13.11 -28.55 -13.51
N SER A 320 13.46 -28.77 -14.78
CA SER A 320 14.82 -28.59 -15.29
C SER A 320 15.25 -27.12 -15.25
N GLY A 321 14.34 -26.18 -15.52
CA GLY A 321 14.59 -24.75 -15.37
C GLY A 321 14.88 -24.34 -13.91
N LEU A 322 14.06 -24.77 -12.96
CA LEU A 322 14.31 -24.51 -11.53
C LEU A 322 15.60 -25.15 -11.03
N LYS A 323 15.89 -26.37 -11.46
CA LYS A 323 17.16 -27.05 -11.14
C LYS A 323 18.35 -26.28 -11.69
N ALA A 324 18.22 -25.76 -12.91
CA ALA A 324 19.26 -24.94 -13.51
C ALA A 324 19.44 -23.62 -12.74
N ILE A 325 18.36 -22.92 -12.34
CA ILE A 325 18.44 -21.77 -11.42
C ILE A 325 19.16 -22.14 -10.12
N GLY A 326 18.81 -23.28 -9.53
CA GLY A 326 19.47 -23.83 -8.35
C GLY A 326 20.99 -23.99 -8.50
N ASN A 327 21.47 -24.23 -9.72
CA ASN A 327 22.89 -24.40 -10.01
C ASN A 327 23.64 -23.10 -10.32
N TRP A 328 22.96 -21.95 -10.40
CA TRP A 328 23.64 -20.65 -10.50
C TRP A 328 24.15 -20.18 -9.14
N CYS A 329 24.82 -19.02 -9.13
CA CYS A 329 25.57 -18.47 -7.99
C CYS A 329 24.95 -18.62 -6.59
N VAL A 330 25.84 -18.51 -5.59
CA VAL A 330 25.75 -19.16 -4.27
C VAL A 330 24.74 -18.54 -3.27
N SER A 331 24.02 -17.45 -3.56
CA SER A 331 23.16 -16.80 -2.54
C SER A 331 22.14 -15.76 -3.03
N LEU A 332 21.08 -16.22 -3.69
CA LEU A 332 19.82 -15.47 -3.71
C LEU A 332 19.29 -15.26 -2.28
N ARG A 333 18.74 -14.07 -2.05
CA ARG A 333 18.08 -13.62 -0.82
C ARG A 333 16.56 -13.58 -0.98
N GLU A 334 16.06 -13.39 -2.19
CA GLU A 334 14.63 -13.37 -2.49
C GLU A 334 14.35 -14.15 -3.78
N ILE A 335 13.37 -15.05 -3.70
CA ILE A 335 12.83 -15.78 -4.84
C ILE A 335 11.31 -15.68 -4.77
N SER A 336 10.70 -15.24 -5.86
CA SER A 336 9.25 -15.24 -6.04
C SER A 336 8.86 -16.12 -7.22
N LEU A 337 8.02 -17.11 -6.96
CA LEU A 337 7.44 -18.06 -7.90
C LEU A 337 5.90 -18.03 -7.80
N SER A 338 5.35 -16.88 -7.40
CA SER A 338 3.92 -16.75 -7.14
C SER A 338 3.11 -17.11 -8.38
N LYS A 339 2.11 -17.98 -8.24
CA LYS A 339 1.21 -18.46 -9.30
C LYS A 339 1.92 -19.18 -10.45
N CYS A 340 3.08 -19.78 -10.18
CA CYS A 340 3.78 -20.63 -11.15
C CYS A 340 3.27 -22.07 -11.10
N MET A 341 2.35 -22.42 -11.99
CA MET A 341 1.66 -23.73 -12.03
C MET A 341 2.58 -24.95 -12.32
N GLY A 342 3.82 -24.70 -12.73
CA GLY A 342 4.82 -25.72 -13.04
C GLY A 342 5.79 -26.06 -11.89
N VAL A 343 5.67 -25.40 -10.75
CA VAL A 343 6.55 -25.63 -9.59
C VAL A 343 6.17 -26.94 -8.89
N THR A 344 7.10 -27.89 -8.85
CA THR A 344 6.95 -29.20 -8.18
C THR A 344 7.96 -29.34 -7.04
N ASP A 345 7.78 -30.38 -6.22
CA ASP A 345 8.72 -30.70 -5.13
C ASP A 345 10.16 -30.90 -5.58
N GLU A 346 10.38 -31.59 -6.71
CA GLU A 346 11.72 -31.85 -7.24
C GLU A 346 12.41 -30.54 -7.67
N GLY A 347 11.68 -29.71 -8.43
CA GLY A 347 12.21 -28.43 -8.93
C GLY A 347 12.51 -27.45 -7.80
N LEU A 348 11.56 -27.27 -6.87
CA LEU A 348 11.74 -26.36 -5.73
C LEU A 348 12.81 -26.87 -4.77
N SER A 349 12.87 -28.17 -4.49
CA SER A 349 13.93 -28.75 -3.66
C SER A 349 15.32 -28.52 -4.26
N SER A 350 15.45 -28.73 -5.57
CA SER A 350 16.72 -28.49 -6.28
C SER A 350 17.16 -27.03 -6.19
N LEU A 351 16.20 -26.11 -6.30
CA LEU A 351 16.42 -24.67 -6.17
C LEU A 351 16.90 -24.30 -4.76
N VAL A 352 16.15 -24.63 -3.72
CA VAL A 352 16.42 -24.10 -2.36
C VAL A 352 17.61 -24.77 -1.67
N THR A 353 17.99 -25.99 -2.07
CA THR A 353 19.12 -26.73 -1.46
C THR A 353 20.44 -25.95 -1.54
N LYS A 354 20.61 -25.13 -2.56
CA LYS A 354 21.84 -24.36 -2.80
C LYS A 354 21.79 -22.94 -2.21
N HIS A 355 20.60 -22.42 -1.92
CA HIS A 355 20.37 -21.03 -1.51
C HIS A 355 20.15 -20.88 0.00
N LYS A 356 21.22 -21.09 0.79
CA LYS A 356 21.13 -21.10 2.26
C LYS A 356 20.85 -19.72 2.89
N ASN A 357 21.18 -18.65 2.19
CA ASN A 357 20.99 -17.26 2.65
C ASN A 357 19.65 -16.66 2.19
N LEU A 358 18.71 -17.50 1.72
CA LEU A 358 17.39 -17.06 1.30
C LEU A 358 16.64 -16.48 2.51
N ARG A 359 16.11 -15.27 2.33
CA ARG A 359 15.34 -14.51 3.34
C ARG A 359 13.87 -14.43 2.99
N LYS A 360 13.53 -14.32 1.71
CA LYS A 360 12.16 -14.21 1.23
C LYS A 360 11.88 -15.29 0.20
N LEU A 361 10.82 -16.05 0.43
CA LEU A 361 10.32 -17.05 -0.51
C LEU A 361 8.82 -16.86 -0.69
N ASP A 362 8.41 -16.57 -1.92
CA ASP A 362 7.01 -16.56 -2.31
C ASP A 362 6.74 -17.72 -3.26
N ILE A 363 5.92 -18.66 -2.81
CA ILE A 363 5.43 -19.83 -3.54
C ILE A 363 3.90 -19.87 -3.51
N THR A 364 3.26 -18.71 -3.36
CA THR A 364 1.81 -18.56 -3.40
C THR A 364 1.23 -19.22 -4.64
N CYS A 365 0.16 -20.00 -4.48
CA CYS A 365 -0.51 -20.76 -5.54
C CYS A 365 0.39 -21.76 -6.29
N CYS A 366 1.53 -22.20 -5.72
CA CYS A 366 2.29 -23.33 -6.24
C CYS A 366 1.63 -24.65 -5.82
N ARG A 367 0.52 -25.02 -6.47
CA ARG A 367 -0.39 -26.09 -6.05
C ARG A 367 0.14 -27.53 -6.18
N LYS A 368 1.35 -27.74 -6.68
CA LYS A 368 1.96 -29.08 -6.87
C LYS A 368 3.08 -29.40 -5.87
N ILE A 369 3.27 -28.57 -4.86
CA ILE A 369 4.24 -28.81 -3.79
C ILE A 369 3.58 -29.56 -2.63
N THR A 370 4.35 -30.36 -1.91
CA THR A 370 3.89 -31.11 -0.73
C THR A 370 4.84 -30.90 0.45
N HIS A 371 4.72 -31.72 1.49
CA HIS A 371 5.65 -31.77 2.61
C HIS A 371 7.13 -31.89 2.19
N VAL A 372 7.45 -32.49 1.03
CA VAL A 372 8.83 -32.67 0.56
C VAL A 372 9.51 -31.32 0.36
N SER A 373 8.85 -30.37 -0.32
CA SER A 373 9.35 -29.00 -0.47
C SER A 373 9.56 -28.33 0.87
N ILE A 374 8.59 -28.39 1.78
CA ILE A 374 8.66 -27.73 3.08
C ILE A 374 9.80 -28.31 3.93
N ALA A 375 9.96 -29.63 3.96
CA ALA A 375 11.08 -30.28 4.62
C ALA A 375 12.42 -29.82 4.04
N ARG A 376 12.52 -29.63 2.72
CA ARG A 376 13.76 -29.14 2.10
C ARG A 376 14.03 -27.67 2.41
N ILE A 377 13.00 -26.82 2.32
CA ILE A 377 13.07 -25.38 2.64
C ILE A 377 13.56 -25.20 4.08
N THR A 378 12.91 -25.86 5.04
CA THR A 378 13.24 -25.72 6.47
C THR A 378 14.60 -26.28 6.84
N ASN A 379 15.11 -27.27 6.10
CA ASN A 379 16.48 -27.80 6.26
C ASN A 379 17.56 -26.88 5.66
N SER A 380 17.23 -26.13 4.60
CA SER A 380 18.23 -25.41 3.79
C SER A 380 18.25 -23.91 4.08
N CYS A 381 17.08 -23.31 4.28
CA CYS A 381 16.85 -21.86 4.35
C CYS A 381 16.36 -21.46 5.75
N THR A 382 17.17 -21.69 6.77
CA THR A 382 16.83 -21.35 8.17
C THR A 382 16.86 -19.84 8.46
N SER A 383 17.42 -19.04 7.54
CA SER A 383 17.48 -17.58 7.61
C SER A 383 16.25 -16.86 7.02
N LEU A 384 15.19 -17.60 6.70
CA LEU A 384 13.95 -17.03 6.17
C LEU A 384 13.32 -16.05 7.16
N THR A 385 12.95 -14.88 6.65
CA THR A 385 12.19 -13.84 7.33
C THR A 385 10.78 -13.70 6.75
N SER A 386 10.55 -14.09 5.49
CA SER A 386 9.23 -14.08 4.86
C SER A 386 9.00 -15.38 4.08
N LEU A 387 7.89 -16.05 4.37
CA LEU A 387 7.41 -17.22 3.62
C LEU A 387 5.94 -17.04 3.27
N LYS A 388 5.66 -16.94 1.97
CA LYS A 388 4.30 -16.84 1.44
C LYS A 388 3.97 -18.09 0.65
N MET A 389 2.89 -18.75 1.02
CA MET A 389 2.45 -20.00 0.40
C MET A 389 0.93 -20.11 0.43
N GLU A 390 0.23 -19.02 0.15
CA GLU A 390 -1.23 -19.03 0.03
C GLU A 390 -1.68 -20.10 -0.99
N SER A 391 -2.74 -20.84 -0.69
CA SER A 391 -3.31 -21.89 -1.55
C SER A 391 -2.31 -22.97 -1.99
N CYS A 392 -1.47 -23.47 -1.07
CA CYS A 392 -0.59 -24.64 -1.26
C CYS A 392 -1.20 -25.91 -0.61
N THR A 393 -2.45 -26.21 -0.97
CA THR A 393 -3.34 -27.18 -0.29
C THR A 393 -2.87 -28.64 -0.24
N LEU A 394 -1.88 -29.04 -1.05
CA LEU A 394 -1.27 -30.38 -0.98
C LEU A 394 -0.21 -30.51 0.13
N VAL A 395 0.14 -29.42 0.81
CA VAL A 395 1.02 -29.44 1.98
C VAL A 395 0.22 -29.92 3.19
N PRO A 396 0.56 -31.09 3.78
CA PRO A 396 -0.16 -31.61 4.93
C PRO A 396 0.20 -30.84 6.21
N LYS A 397 -0.69 -30.90 7.20
CA LYS A 397 -0.59 -30.15 8.47
C LYS A 397 0.72 -30.39 9.24
N GLU A 398 1.26 -31.61 9.19
CA GLU A 398 2.52 -31.97 9.86
C GLU A 398 3.71 -31.18 9.33
N ALA A 399 3.67 -30.72 8.07
CA ALA A 399 4.76 -29.97 7.47
C ALA A 399 4.97 -28.58 8.12
N PHE A 400 3.90 -27.96 8.64
CA PHE A 400 3.96 -26.65 9.29
C PHE A 400 4.75 -26.71 10.61
N ILE A 401 4.79 -27.88 11.27
CA ILE A 401 5.59 -28.10 12.47
C ILE A 401 7.08 -27.87 12.17
N PHE A 402 7.58 -28.34 11.02
CA PHE A 402 8.99 -28.17 10.63
C PHE A 402 9.37 -26.70 10.44
N ILE A 403 8.44 -25.87 9.98
CA ILE A 403 8.66 -24.43 9.76
C ILE A 403 8.98 -23.76 11.11
N GLY A 404 8.09 -23.92 12.09
CA GLY A 404 8.27 -23.33 13.42
C GLY A 404 9.46 -23.90 14.20
N GLN A 405 9.90 -25.12 13.89
CA GLN A 405 11.06 -25.76 14.52
C GLN A 405 12.42 -25.27 13.99
N ARG A 406 12.48 -24.71 12.78
CA ARG A 406 13.76 -24.43 12.10
C ARG A 406 13.92 -23.00 11.58
N CYS A 407 12.83 -22.30 11.32
CA CYS A 407 12.83 -20.96 10.73
C CYS A 407 12.44 -19.89 11.79
N HIS A 408 13.24 -19.76 12.84
CA HIS A 408 12.92 -18.86 13.98
C HIS A 408 13.02 -17.35 13.67
N LEU A 409 13.57 -16.98 12.51
CA LEU A 409 13.73 -15.59 12.07
C LEU A 409 12.53 -15.07 11.26
N LEU A 410 11.46 -15.86 11.14
CA LEU A 410 10.26 -15.46 10.40
C LEU A 410 9.60 -14.23 11.04
N GLU A 411 9.32 -13.26 10.18
CA GLU A 411 8.67 -11.98 10.46
C GLU A 411 7.32 -11.87 9.73
N GLU A 412 7.20 -12.50 8.55
CA GLU A 412 5.99 -12.50 7.72
C GLU A 412 5.65 -13.93 7.27
N LEU A 413 4.41 -14.35 7.55
CA LEU A 413 3.86 -15.64 7.13
C LEU A 413 2.51 -15.46 6.47
N ASP A 414 2.38 -16.00 5.25
CA ASP A 414 1.09 -16.13 4.58
C ASP A 414 0.78 -17.61 4.31
N PHE A 415 -0.08 -18.17 5.15
CA PHE A 415 -0.58 -19.54 5.06
C PHE A 415 -2.06 -19.61 4.69
N THR A 416 -2.62 -18.51 4.15
CA THR A 416 -4.01 -18.46 3.72
C THR A 416 -4.36 -19.67 2.83
N ASP A 417 -5.51 -20.29 3.06
CA ASP A 417 -6.00 -21.46 2.31
C ASP A 417 -5.02 -22.66 2.31
N ASN A 418 -4.53 -23.01 3.51
CA ASN A 418 -3.73 -24.21 3.75
C ASN A 418 -4.29 -25.06 4.90
N GLU A 419 -3.72 -26.25 5.09
CA GLU A 419 -4.19 -27.27 6.04
C GLU A 419 -3.56 -27.16 7.45
N ILE A 420 -2.91 -26.04 7.80
CA ILE A 420 -2.31 -25.83 9.14
C ILE A 420 -3.33 -26.03 10.28
N ASP A 421 -2.89 -26.67 11.37
CA ASP A 421 -3.66 -26.92 12.60
C ASP A 421 -3.00 -26.29 13.84
N ASP A 422 -3.58 -26.52 15.02
CA ASP A 422 -3.13 -25.94 16.28
C ASP A 422 -1.71 -26.38 16.69
N GLU A 423 -1.29 -27.61 16.39
CA GLU A 423 0.09 -28.05 16.63
C GLU A 423 1.07 -27.37 15.66
N GLY A 424 0.65 -27.10 14.43
CA GLY A 424 1.35 -26.22 13.50
C GLY A 424 1.55 -24.82 14.11
N LEU A 425 0.48 -24.17 14.57
CA LEU A 425 0.54 -22.83 15.19
C LEU A 425 1.39 -22.79 16.47
N LYS A 426 1.32 -23.84 17.30
CA LYS A 426 2.19 -24.03 18.47
C LYS A 426 3.66 -24.11 18.10
N SER A 427 3.99 -24.72 16.97
CA SER A 427 5.37 -24.69 16.47
C SER A 427 5.76 -23.29 15.99
N ILE A 428 4.87 -22.63 15.23
CA ILE A 428 5.08 -21.28 14.69
C ILE A 428 5.22 -20.22 15.79
N SER A 429 4.62 -20.40 16.97
CA SER A 429 4.76 -19.46 18.08
C SER A 429 6.20 -19.31 18.60
N ARG A 430 7.13 -20.20 18.19
CA ARG A 430 8.57 -20.05 18.44
C ARG A 430 9.22 -18.94 17.61
N CYS A 431 8.55 -18.48 16.54
CA CYS A 431 9.00 -17.36 15.72
C CYS A 431 8.65 -16.03 16.42
N SER A 432 9.42 -15.65 17.43
CA SER A 432 9.15 -14.47 18.27
C SER A 432 9.26 -13.12 17.55
N LYS A 433 9.82 -13.11 16.34
CA LYS A 433 9.91 -11.94 15.46
C LYS A 433 8.68 -11.75 14.56
N LEU A 434 7.70 -12.66 14.63
CA LEU A 434 6.54 -12.62 13.76
C LEU A 434 5.77 -11.32 13.96
N SER A 435 5.56 -10.62 12.85
CA SER A 435 4.91 -9.31 12.77
C SER A 435 3.65 -9.33 11.89
N SER A 436 3.60 -10.21 10.88
CA SER A 436 2.44 -10.42 10.03
C SER A 436 2.16 -11.92 9.90
N LEU A 437 0.93 -12.31 10.24
CA LEU A 437 0.46 -13.69 10.17
C LEU A 437 -0.91 -13.75 9.48
N LYS A 438 -0.97 -14.43 8.33
CA LYS A 438 -2.21 -14.63 7.58
C LYS A 438 -2.61 -16.09 7.55
N LEU A 439 -3.81 -16.36 8.06
CA LEU A 439 -4.39 -17.68 8.29
C LEU A 439 -5.82 -17.76 7.74
N GLY A 440 -6.15 -16.91 6.76
CA GLY A 440 -7.48 -16.91 6.17
C GLY A 440 -7.81 -18.28 5.57
N ILE A 441 -9.03 -18.77 5.74
CA ILE A 441 -9.50 -20.07 5.19
C ILE A 441 -8.72 -21.29 5.75
N CYS A 442 -7.90 -21.12 6.79
CA CYS A 442 -7.35 -22.25 7.54
C CYS A 442 -8.45 -22.83 8.45
N LEU A 443 -8.98 -24.00 8.09
CA LEU A 443 -10.17 -24.58 8.74
C LEU A 443 -9.86 -25.44 9.97
N ASN A 444 -8.59 -25.83 10.17
CA ASN A 444 -8.16 -26.76 11.23
C ASN A 444 -7.56 -26.04 12.46
N ILE A 445 -7.60 -24.70 12.49
CA ILE A 445 -7.13 -23.91 13.64
C ILE A 445 -8.29 -23.56 14.57
N THR A 446 -8.00 -23.53 15.87
CA THR A 446 -8.94 -23.17 16.92
C THR A 446 -8.32 -22.15 17.89
N ASP A 447 -9.06 -21.80 18.95
CA ASP A 447 -8.56 -20.94 20.02
C ASP A 447 -7.28 -21.48 20.69
N GLU A 448 -7.04 -22.79 20.67
CA GLU A 448 -5.81 -23.40 21.20
C GLU A 448 -4.57 -22.91 20.43
N GLY A 449 -4.61 -22.97 19.10
CA GLY A 449 -3.52 -22.48 18.26
C GLY A 449 -3.28 -20.98 18.44
N LEU A 450 -4.34 -20.16 18.52
CA LEU A 450 -4.20 -18.72 18.79
C LEU A 450 -3.64 -18.43 20.18
N THR A 451 -3.95 -19.25 21.17
CA THR A 451 -3.37 -19.13 22.51
C THR A 451 -1.85 -19.25 22.46
N HIS A 452 -1.31 -20.20 21.68
CA HIS A 452 0.12 -20.32 21.48
C HIS A 452 0.73 -19.09 20.80
N ILE A 453 0.08 -18.57 19.74
CA ILE A 453 0.54 -17.35 19.06
C ILE A 453 0.56 -16.15 20.01
N GLY A 454 -0.52 -15.94 20.78
CA GLY A 454 -0.58 -14.86 21.78
C GLY A 454 0.50 -14.97 22.85
N MET A 455 0.93 -16.18 23.22
CA MET A 455 2.01 -16.37 24.19
C MET A 455 3.42 -16.22 23.60
N GLY A 456 3.60 -16.50 22.30
CA GLY A 456 4.91 -16.60 21.66
C GLY A 456 5.31 -15.44 20.72
N CYS A 457 4.35 -14.69 20.20
CA CYS A 457 4.56 -13.68 19.17
C CYS A 457 4.13 -12.26 19.64
N PRO A 458 4.86 -11.63 20.56
CA PRO A 458 4.46 -10.33 21.13
C PRO A 458 4.56 -9.16 20.14
N ASN A 459 5.33 -9.32 19.06
CA ASN A 459 5.56 -8.29 18.05
C ASN A 459 4.53 -8.31 16.90
N LEU A 460 3.41 -9.02 17.06
CA LEU A 460 2.42 -9.18 16.01
C LEU A 460 1.68 -7.85 15.75
N ILE A 461 1.74 -7.38 14.50
CA ILE A 461 1.16 -6.12 14.02
C ILE A 461 -0.06 -6.39 13.14
N GLU A 462 -0.01 -7.44 12.31
CA GLU A 462 -1.07 -7.84 11.38
C GLU A 462 -1.49 -9.29 11.62
N LEU A 463 -2.79 -9.51 11.80
CA LEU A 463 -3.37 -10.85 11.91
C LEU A 463 -4.61 -10.99 11.02
N ASP A 464 -4.55 -11.89 10.04
CA ASP A 464 -5.69 -12.25 9.20
C ASP A 464 -6.24 -13.64 9.55
N LEU A 465 -7.50 -13.66 10.00
CA LEU A 465 -8.30 -14.85 10.37
C LEU A 465 -9.56 -14.95 9.51
N TYR A 466 -9.52 -14.43 8.28
CA TYR A 466 -10.66 -14.44 7.36
C TYR A 466 -11.25 -15.86 7.22
N ARG A 467 -12.53 -16.05 7.58
CA ARG A 467 -13.23 -17.34 7.52
C ARG A 467 -12.56 -18.47 8.35
N SER A 468 -11.85 -18.15 9.43
CA SER A 468 -11.34 -19.15 10.37
C SER A 468 -12.46 -19.63 11.31
N ALA A 469 -13.15 -20.71 10.93
CA ALA A 469 -14.38 -21.15 11.58
C ALA A 469 -14.22 -21.67 13.01
N GLY A 470 -13.03 -22.12 13.41
CA GLY A 470 -12.76 -22.63 14.76
C GLY A 470 -12.39 -21.55 15.79
N ILE A 471 -12.39 -20.27 15.40
CA ILE A 471 -11.99 -19.16 16.27
C ILE A 471 -13.20 -18.51 16.93
N THR A 472 -13.12 -18.33 18.26
CA THR A 472 -14.13 -17.68 19.09
C THR A 472 -13.54 -16.50 19.86
N ASP A 473 -14.34 -15.90 20.75
CA ASP A 473 -13.89 -14.83 21.64
C ASP A 473 -12.68 -15.21 22.51
N SER A 474 -12.50 -16.50 22.83
CA SER A 474 -11.39 -16.97 23.65
C SER A 474 -10.04 -16.78 22.95
N GLY A 475 -9.94 -17.15 21.66
CA GLY A 475 -8.72 -16.97 20.87
C GLY A 475 -8.40 -15.49 20.64
N ILE A 476 -9.41 -14.65 20.39
CA ILE A 476 -9.19 -13.20 20.25
C ILE A 476 -8.73 -12.57 21.57
N LEU A 477 -9.25 -13.03 22.71
CA LEU A 477 -8.82 -12.59 24.02
C LEU A 477 -7.33 -12.86 24.28
N THR A 478 -6.83 -14.04 23.90
CA THR A 478 -5.41 -14.39 24.10
C THR A 478 -4.51 -13.58 23.18
N ILE A 479 -4.90 -13.36 21.93
CA ILE A 479 -4.20 -12.44 21.01
C ILE A 479 -4.16 -11.02 21.57
N ALA A 480 -5.31 -10.47 22.00
CA ALA A 480 -5.36 -9.10 22.52
C ALA A 480 -4.52 -8.90 23.81
N ARG A 481 -4.31 -9.96 24.60
CA ARG A 481 -3.43 -9.94 25.78
C ARG A 481 -1.95 -10.05 25.43
N GLY A 482 -1.61 -10.86 24.44
CA GLY A 482 -0.24 -11.16 24.05
C GLY A 482 0.38 -10.18 23.06
N CYS A 483 -0.45 -9.64 22.17
CA CYS A 483 -0.05 -8.82 21.03
C CYS A 483 -0.66 -7.40 21.18
N ALA A 484 -0.21 -6.65 22.19
CA ALA A 484 -0.80 -5.35 22.52
C ALA A 484 -0.59 -4.27 21.44
N ASP A 485 0.45 -4.43 20.61
CA ASP A 485 0.80 -3.52 19.51
C ASP A 485 0.08 -3.84 18.19
N LEU A 486 -0.92 -4.73 18.20
CA LEU A 486 -1.68 -5.10 17.01
C LEU A 486 -2.32 -3.87 16.35
N GLU A 487 -2.06 -3.71 15.06
CA GLU A 487 -2.51 -2.58 14.24
C GLU A 487 -3.65 -2.97 13.29
N MET A 488 -3.63 -4.20 12.78
CA MET A 488 -4.59 -4.71 11.82
C MET A 488 -5.08 -6.09 12.24
N ILE A 489 -6.41 -6.24 12.28
CA ILE A 489 -7.02 -7.55 12.44
C ILE A 489 -8.19 -7.74 11.46
N ASN A 490 -8.20 -8.89 10.79
CA ASN A 490 -9.30 -9.33 9.95
C ASN A 490 -9.92 -10.60 10.56
N ILE A 491 -11.12 -10.47 11.12
CA ILE A 491 -11.93 -11.57 11.68
C ILE A 491 -13.20 -11.80 10.85
N SER A 492 -13.19 -11.35 9.59
CA SER A 492 -14.35 -11.41 8.72
C SER A 492 -14.82 -12.85 8.53
N TYR A 493 -16.14 -13.04 8.66
CA TYR A 493 -16.86 -14.30 8.53
C TYR A 493 -16.51 -15.37 9.57
N CYS A 494 -15.90 -14.97 10.70
CA CYS A 494 -15.85 -15.78 11.92
C CYS A 494 -17.19 -15.63 12.64
N LYS A 495 -18.03 -16.67 12.59
CA LYS A 495 -19.45 -16.58 12.96
C LYS A 495 -19.69 -16.55 14.47
N ASP A 496 -18.77 -17.14 15.24
CA ASP A 496 -18.85 -17.30 16.69
C ASP A 496 -18.17 -16.17 17.48
N ILE A 497 -17.81 -15.09 16.78
CA ILE A 497 -17.25 -13.87 17.36
C ILE A 497 -18.36 -12.94 17.82
N THR A 498 -18.28 -12.48 19.07
CA THR A 498 -19.26 -11.58 19.69
C THR A 498 -18.64 -10.26 20.13
N ASP A 499 -19.40 -9.44 20.85
CA ASP A 499 -18.91 -8.21 21.47
C ASP A 499 -17.72 -8.45 22.43
N SER A 500 -17.57 -9.66 22.99
CA SER A 500 -16.45 -9.99 23.88
C SER A 500 -15.09 -9.91 23.19
N SER A 501 -15.01 -10.31 21.92
CA SER A 501 -13.82 -10.10 21.08
C SER A 501 -13.51 -8.61 20.91
N PHE A 502 -14.51 -7.80 20.58
CA PHE A 502 -14.33 -6.35 20.40
C PHE A 502 -13.92 -5.65 21.69
N ILE A 503 -14.48 -6.07 22.84
CA ILE A 503 -14.06 -5.60 24.16
C ILE A 503 -12.60 -5.99 24.43
N SER A 504 -12.18 -7.19 24.05
CA SER A 504 -10.79 -7.61 24.20
C SER A 504 -9.86 -6.79 23.31
N LEU A 505 -10.20 -6.63 22.03
CA LEU A 505 -9.47 -5.83 21.05
C LEU A 505 -9.41 -4.34 21.40
N SER A 506 -10.36 -3.82 22.18
CA SER A 506 -10.31 -2.43 22.68
C SER A 506 -9.05 -2.11 23.50
N LYS A 507 -8.32 -3.14 23.97
CA LYS A 507 -7.04 -3.02 24.67
C LYS A 507 -5.83 -2.85 23.73
N CYS A 508 -6.00 -3.19 22.44
CA CYS A 508 -5.00 -2.96 21.40
C CYS A 508 -5.10 -1.49 20.94
N TRP A 509 -4.42 -0.60 21.67
CA TRP A 509 -4.51 0.85 21.50
C TRP A 509 -3.94 1.37 20.17
N ARG A 510 -3.09 0.56 19.49
CA ARG A 510 -2.56 0.83 18.15
C ARG A 510 -3.48 0.37 17.02
N LEU A 511 -4.58 -0.33 17.32
CA LEU A 511 -5.46 -0.88 16.31
C LEU A 511 -6.02 0.24 15.41
N ASN A 512 -5.64 0.17 14.14
CA ASN A 512 -5.99 1.16 13.12
C ASN A 512 -6.88 0.59 12.01
N THR A 513 -6.93 -0.74 11.85
CA THR A 513 -7.75 -1.43 10.85
C THR A 513 -8.47 -2.62 11.50
N LEU A 514 -9.81 -2.59 11.45
CA LEU A 514 -10.67 -3.66 11.95
C LEU A 514 -11.64 -4.11 10.86
N GLU A 515 -11.50 -5.35 10.40
CA GLU A 515 -12.41 -5.98 9.45
C GLU A 515 -13.18 -7.13 10.12
N SER A 516 -14.50 -6.98 10.28
CA SER A 516 -15.38 -7.94 10.94
C SER A 516 -16.59 -8.29 10.08
N ARG A 517 -16.41 -8.31 8.76
CA ARG A 517 -17.51 -8.50 7.82
C ARG A 517 -18.19 -9.84 8.07
N GLY A 518 -19.50 -9.87 8.20
CA GLY A 518 -20.27 -11.12 8.30
C GLY A 518 -20.12 -11.82 9.65
N CYS A 519 -19.82 -11.07 10.71
CA CYS A 519 -19.92 -11.50 12.11
C CYS A 519 -21.28 -11.04 12.68
N PRO A 520 -22.32 -11.89 12.67
CA PRO A 520 -23.70 -11.47 12.97
C PRO A 520 -23.96 -11.22 14.45
N LEU A 521 -23.13 -11.77 15.34
CA LEU A 521 -23.26 -11.63 16.80
C LEU A 521 -22.62 -10.35 17.36
N ILE A 522 -21.93 -9.59 16.51
CA ILE A 522 -21.38 -8.28 16.87
C ILE A 522 -22.49 -7.24 16.87
N THR A 523 -22.56 -6.45 17.95
CA THR A 523 -23.54 -5.39 18.14
C THR A 523 -22.88 -4.03 18.32
N SER A 524 -23.71 -3.00 18.48
CA SER A 524 -23.25 -1.66 18.85
C SER A 524 -22.46 -1.60 20.17
N LEU A 525 -22.64 -2.55 21.10
CA LEU A 525 -21.93 -2.58 22.38
C LEU A 525 -20.43 -2.86 22.17
N GLY A 526 -20.09 -3.91 21.40
CA GLY A 526 -18.70 -4.20 21.07
C GLY A 526 -18.07 -3.05 20.29
N LEU A 527 -18.81 -2.49 19.32
CA LEU A 527 -18.29 -1.38 18.51
C LEU A 527 -17.99 -0.15 19.37
N ALA A 528 -18.83 0.14 20.36
CA ALA A 528 -18.59 1.22 21.32
C ALA A 528 -17.30 1.00 22.13
N ALA A 529 -17.04 -0.23 22.58
CA ALA A 529 -15.81 -0.57 23.29
C ALA A 529 -14.56 -0.32 22.43
N VAL A 530 -14.58 -0.78 21.17
CA VAL A 530 -13.49 -0.53 20.22
C VAL A 530 -13.31 0.96 19.96
N ALA A 531 -14.39 1.73 19.79
CA ALA A 531 -14.29 3.17 19.57
C ALA A 531 -13.58 3.88 20.74
N VAL A 532 -13.89 3.50 21.98
CA VAL A 532 -13.30 4.09 23.19
C VAL A 532 -11.82 3.72 23.34
N GLY A 533 -11.47 2.45 23.11
CA GLY A 533 -10.12 1.92 23.32
C GLY A 533 -9.16 2.17 22.15
N CYS A 534 -9.63 2.02 20.91
CA CYS A 534 -8.84 2.08 19.68
C CYS A 534 -8.99 3.43 18.97
N LYS A 535 -8.45 4.50 19.56
CA LYS A 535 -8.57 5.88 19.03
C LYS A 535 -7.77 6.12 17.74
N GLN A 536 -6.93 5.16 17.35
CA GLN A 536 -6.16 5.19 16.11
C GLN A 536 -6.91 4.58 14.92
N LEU A 537 -8.16 4.14 15.10
CA LEU A 537 -8.95 3.52 14.04
C LEU A 537 -9.06 4.41 12.80
N THR A 538 -8.59 3.90 11.66
CA THR A 538 -8.62 4.55 10.34
C THR A 538 -9.55 3.84 9.37
N LYS A 539 -9.68 2.50 9.49
CA LYS A 539 -10.52 1.67 8.63
C LYS A 539 -11.37 0.71 9.45
N LEU A 540 -12.68 0.72 9.18
CA LEU A 540 -13.65 -0.16 9.83
C LEU A 540 -14.58 -0.80 8.78
N ASP A 541 -14.63 -2.13 8.73
CA ASP A 541 -15.62 -2.87 7.93
C ASP A 541 -16.50 -3.74 8.83
N VAL A 542 -17.75 -3.28 9.05
CA VAL A 542 -18.80 -4.00 9.80
C VAL A 542 -19.92 -4.48 8.86
N LYS A 543 -19.60 -4.71 7.58
CA LYS A 543 -20.59 -5.18 6.60
C LYS A 543 -21.21 -6.50 7.08
N LYS A 544 -22.54 -6.62 7.01
CA LYS A 544 -23.31 -7.79 7.49
C LYS A 544 -23.21 -8.04 9.02
N CYS A 545 -22.80 -7.05 9.81
CA CYS A 545 -23.05 -7.04 11.25
C CYS A 545 -24.43 -6.43 11.51
N TYR A 546 -25.48 -7.25 11.38
CA TYR A 546 -26.88 -6.78 11.32
C TYR A 546 -27.33 -6.03 12.59
N ASN A 547 -26.70 -6.31 13.74
CA ASN A 547 -27.05 -5.71 15.03
C ASN A 547 -26.23 -4.46 15.37
N VAL A 548 -25.38 -3.98 14.46
CA VAL A 548 -24.74 -2.66 14.57
C VAL A 548 -25.73 -1.60 14.10
N ASN A 549 -26.02 -0.63 14.97
CA ASN A 549 -26.99 0.45 14.76
C ASN A 549 -26.42 1.80 15.21
N ASP A 550 -27.27 2.83 15.26
CA ASP A 550 -26.87 4.20 15.59
C ASP A 550 -26.19 4.34 16.96
N ALA A 551 -26.52 3.49 17.94
CA ALA A 551 -25.89 3.51 19.26
C ALA A 551 -24.39 3.22 19.18
N GLY A 552 -23.92 2.46 18.19
CA GLY A 552 -22.50 2.21 17.94
C GLY A 552 -21.84 3.35 17.18
N MET A 553 -22.59 4.09 16.36
CA MET A 553 -22.07 5.22 15.58
C MET A 553 -21.76 6.44 16.45
N ILE A 554 -22.49 6.65 17.55
CA ILE A 554 -22.28 7.80 18.45
C ILE A 554 -20.89 7.75 19.13
N PRO A 555 -20.48 6.65 19.82
CA PRO A 555 -19.13 6.53 20.36
C PRO A 555 -18.06 6.58 19.26
N LEU A 556 -18.31 5.92 18.12
CA LEU A 556 -17.39 5.94 16.98
C LEU A 556 -17.13 7.38 16.50
N ALA A 557 -18.20 8.16 16.35
CA ALA A 557 -18.17 9.57 15.98
C ALA A 557 -17.46 10.47 17.00
N HIS A 558 -17.44 10.08 18.28
CA HIS A 558 -16.82 10.85 19.34
C HIS A 558 -15.34 10.50 19.53
N PHE A 559 -14.98 9.22 19.55
CA PHE A 559 -13.64 8.77 19.91
C PHE A 559 -12.74 8.46 18.70
N SER A 560 -13.29 8.04 17.56
CA SER A 560 -12.53 7.62 16.39
C SER A 560 -12.31 8.77 15.39
N GLN A 561 -11.72 9.86 15.86
CA GLN A 561 -11.46 11.09 15.07
C GLN A 561 -10.42 10.92 13.94
N ASN A 562 -9.86 9.72 13.77
CA ASN A 562 -8.94 9.35 12.71
C ASN A 562 -9.59 8.45 11.65
N LEU A 563 -10.87 8.12 11.78
CA LEU A 563 -11.56 7.20 10.89
C LEU A 563 -11.68 7.81 9.49
N ARG A 564 -11.11 7.13 8.50
CA ARG A 564 -11.06 7.54 7.09
C ARG A 564 -12.01 6.74 6.23
N GLN A 565 -12.18 5.46 6.56
CA GLN A 565 -12.96 4.54 5.75
C GLN A 565 -13.91 3.73 6.61
N ILE A 566 -15.18 3.72 6.24
CA ILE A 566 -16.21 2.92 6.91
C ILE A 566 -17.08 2.17 5.90
N ASN A 567 -17.34 0.90 6.18
CA ASN A 567 -18.32 0.10 5.45
C ASN A 567 -19.41 -0.38 6.41
N LEU A 568 -20.62 0.15 6.20
CA LEU A 568 -21.80 -0.09 7.03
C LEU A 568 -22.81 -1.01 6.36
N SER A 569 -22.47 -1.59 5.20
CA SER A 569 -23.45 -2.29 4.37
C SER A 569 -24.14 -3.43 5.12
N PHE A 570 -25.46 -3.59 5.00
CA PHE A 570 -26.24 -4.59 5.74
C PHE A 570 -26.16 -4.48 7.28
N SER A 571 -25.94 -3.29 7.82
CA SER A 571 -26.15 -3.00 9.24
C SER A 571 -27.55 -2.41 9.49
N SER A 572 -27.89 -2.14 10.74
CA SER A 572 -29.13 -1.47 11.16
C SER A 572 -28.90 0.03 11.45
N VAL A 573 -27.84 0.62 10.90
CA VAL A 573 -27.59 2.07 10.97
C VAL A 573 -28.65 2.82 10.16
N THR A 574 -29.18 3.90 10.74
CA THR A 574 -30.15 4.80 10.11
C THR A 574 -29.47 6.12 9.73
N GLU A 575 -30.24 7.05 9.17
CA GLU A 575 -29.77 8.42 8.91
C GLU A 575 -29.24 9.14 10.16
N LEU A 576 -29.72 8.82 11.37
CA LEU A 576 -29.23 9.44 12.61
C LEU A 576 -27.79 9.03 12.91
N GLY A 577 -27.47 7.73 12.77
CA GLY A 577 -26.10 7.25 12.92
C GLY A 577 -25.18 7.75 11.82
N LEU A 578 -25.67 7.89 10.57
CA LEU A 578 -24.87 8.51 9.51
C LEU A 578 -24.58 9.99 9.79
N LEU A 579 -25.57 10.73 10.31
CA LEU A 579 -25.39 12.12 10.72
C LEU A 579 -24.40 12.26 11.87
N SER A 580 -24.38 11.33 12.84
CA SER A 580 -23.41 11.39 13.94
C SER A 580 -21.98 11.30 13.41
N LEU A 581 -21.72 10.50 12.37
CA LEU A 581 -20.39 10.38 11.75
C LEU A 581 -19.89 11.68 11.09
N ALA A 582 -20.75 12.68 10.88
CA ALA A 582 -20.34 13.97 10.32
C ALA A 582 -19.35 14.74 11.20
N SER A 583 -19.28 14.43 12.51
CA SER A 583 -18.25 14.99 13.41
C SER A 583 -16.84 14.52 13.02
N ILE A 584 -16.72 13.37 12.35
CA ILE A 584 -15.45 12.80 11.92
C ILE A 584 -14.95 13.55 10.68
N SER A 585 -14.25 14.66 10.92
CA SER A 585 -13.79 15.56 9.85
C SER A 585 -12.83 14.92 8.82
N CYS A 586 -12.21 13.78 9.15
CA CYS A 586 -11.29 13.05 8.27
C CYS A 586 -11.94 11.88 7.50
N LEU A 587 -13.26 11.68 7.63
CA LEU A 587 -13.95 10.58 6.96
C LEU A 587 -14.00 10.82 5.46
N GLN A 588 -13.33 9.96 4.69
CA GLN A 588 -13.10 10.10 3.25
C GLN A 588 -13.93 9.11 2.42
N SER A 589 -14.06 7.86 2.88
CA SER A 589 -14.74 6.81 2.14
C SER A 589 -15.87 6.20 2.96
N MET A 590 -17.07 6.21 2.41
CA MET A 590 -18.25 5.65 3.05
C MET A 590 -18.96 4.67 2.10
N THR A 591 -19.14 3.42 2.54
CA THR A 591 -19.89 2.39 1.80
C THR A 591 -21.18 2.05 2.51
N ILE A 592 -22.32 2.36 1.87
CA ILE A 592 -23.66 2.24 2.44
C ILE A 592 -24.54 1.47 1.45
N LEU A 593 -24.48 0.14 1.50
CA LEU A 593 -25.33 -0.71 0.68
C LEU A 593 -26.33 -1.46 1.55
N HIS A 594 -27.60 -1.51 1.14
CA HIS A 594 -28.65 -2.28 1.82
C HIS A 594 -28.86 -1.87 3.30
N LEU A 595 -28.88 -0.57 3.59
CA LEU A 595 -29.43 -0.08 4.87
C LEU A 595 -30.95 0.06 4.72
N LYS A 596 -31.72 -0.64 5.56
CA LYS A 596 -33.18 -0.74 5.43
C LYS A 596 -33.91 0.56 5.77
N TRP A 597 -33.31 1.42 6.57
CA TRP A 597 -33.97 2.57 7.21
C TRP A 597 -33.33 3.91 6.80
N LEU A 598 -33.10 4.10 5.49
CA LEU A 598 -32.62 5.37 4.96
C LEU A 598 -33.68 6.06 4.13
N THR A 599 -34.08 7.24 4.55
CA THR A 599 -34.83 8.17 3.70
C THR A 599 -33.87 8.89 2.73
N PRO A 600 -34.30 9.23 1.50
CA PRO A 600 -33.48 10.03 0.60
C PRO A 600 -33.03 11.36 1.21
N SER A 601 -33.92 12.03 1.94
CA SER A 601 -33.64 13.30 2.63
C SER A 601 -32.63 13.13 3.77
N GLY A 602 -32.77 12.10 4.60
CA GLY A 602 -31.83 11.80 5.68
C GLY A 602 -30.44 11.45 5.16
N LEU A 603 -30.37 10.63 4.11
CA LEU A 603 -29.11 10.32 3.43
C LEU A 603 -28.47 11.58 2.84
N ALA A 604 -29.24 12.44 2.16
CA ALA A 604 -28.73 13.69 1.61
C ALA A 604 -28.13 14.59 2.71
N ALA A 605 -28.82 14.73 3.83
CA ALA A 605 -28.34 15.50 4.98
C ALA A 605 -27.02 14.93 5.54
N ALA A 606 -26.94 13.61 5.73
CA ALA A 606 -25.73 12.95 6.22
C ALA A 606 -24.53 13.15 5.28
N LEU A 607 -24.73 12.99 3.97
CA LEU A 607 -23.67 13.18 2.97
C LEU A 607 -23.19 14.64 2.92
N LEU A 608 -24.09 15.62 3.05
CA LEU A 608 -23.72 17.04 3.11
C LEU A 608 -22.94 17.39 4.37
N ALA A 609 -23.34 16.83 5.51
CA ALA A 609 -22.71 17.06 6.80
C ALA A 609 -21.29 16.47 6.86
N CYS A 610 -21.05 15.34 6.19
CA CYS A 610 -19.74 14.71 6.08
C CYS A 610 -18.84 15.43 5.05
N GLY A 611 -18.31 16.61 5.43
CA GLY A 611 -17.55 17.48 4.53
C GLY A 611 -16.19 16.95 4.03
N GLY A 612 -15.70 15.83 4.56
CA GLY A 612 -14.43 15.19 4.16
C GLY A 612 -14.55 14.11 3.09
N LEU A 613 -15.77 13.76 2.65
CA LEU A 613 -16.00 12.63 1.75
C LEU A 613 -15.37 12.85 0.36
N THR A 614 -14.59 11.87 -0.06
CA THR A 614 -13.96 11.79 -1.39
C THR A 614 -14.50 10.59 -2.18
N LYS A 615 -15.12 9.62 -1.52
CA LYS A 615 -15.70 8.44 -2.14
C LYS A 615 -16.95 7.97 -1.40
N VAL A 616 -18.05 7.80 -2.12
CA VAL A 616 -19.31 7.30 -1.57
C VAL A 616 -19.80 6.15 -2.43
N LYS A 617 -20.11 5.01 -1.82
CA LYS A 617 -20.63 3.83 -2.52
C LYS A 617 -22.06 3.53 -2.07
N LEU A 618 -23.00 3.59 -3.01
CA LEU A 618 -24.45 3.53 -2.78
C LEU A 618 -25.16 2.59 -3.78
N GLN A 619 -26.39 2.20 -3.44
CA GLN A 619 -27.27 1.52 -4.39
C GLN A 619 -27.70 2.48 -5.50
N ALA A 620 -27.79 1.97 -6.74
CA ALA A 620 -28.14 2.75 -7.91
C ALA A 620 -29.54 3.38 -7.84
N SER A 621 -30.46 2.81 -7.06
CA SER A 621 -31.80 3.36 -6.80
C SER A 621 -31.77 4.77 -6.22
N PHE A 622 -30.74 5.13 -5.44
CA PHE A 622 -30.61 6.49 -4.89
C PHE A 622 -30.26 7.54 -5.94
N LYS A 623 -29.83 7.15 -7.14
CA LYS A 623 -29.47 8.09 -8.21
C LYS A 623 -30.67 8.91 -8.70
N SER A 624 -31.87 8.32 -8.72
CA SER A 624 -33.12 9.03 -9.05
C SER A 624 -33.80 9.69 -7.85
N LEU A 625 -33.51 9.21 -6.63
CA LEU A 625 -34.15 9.70 -5.40
C LEU A 625 -33.46 10.92 -4.78
N LEU A 626 -32.16 11.10 -5.05
CA LEU A 626 -31.38 12.23 -4.53
C LEU A 626 -31.34 13.39 -5.53
N PRO A 627 -31.38 14.65 -5.06
CA PRO A 627 -31.45 15.81 -5.93
C PRO A 627 -30.12 16.02 -6.69
N LYS A 628 -30.19 16.34 -7.98
CA LYS A 628 -29.00 16.59 -8.82
C LYS A 628 -28.02 17.63 -8.22
N PRO A 629 -28.46 18.76 -7.64
CA PRO A 629 -27.57 19.73 -6.99
C PRO A 629 -26.71 19.15 -5.85
N LEU A 630 -27.18 18.12 -5.16
CA LEU A 630 -26.40 17.43 -4.12
C LEU A 630 -25.16 16.76 -4.73
N PHE A 631 -25.36 16.04 -5.84
CA PHE A 631 -24.27 15.38 -6.55
C PHE A 631 -23.28 16.41 -7.09
N GLU A 632 -23.78 17.45 -7.76
CA GLU A 632 -22.94 18.54 -8.29
C GLU A 632 -22.12 19.19 -7.18
N HIS A 633 -22.69 19.43 -6.00
CA HIS A 633 -21.99 19.99 -4.85
C HIS A 633 -20.90 19.06 -4.27
N LEU A 634 -21.21 17.76 -4.12
CA LEU A 634 -20.26 16.79 -3.57
C LEU A 634 -19.15 16.44 -4.59
N GLU A 635 -19.49 16.30 -5.86
CA GLU A 635 -18.53 16.14 -6.96
C GLU A 635 -17.64 17.39 -7.10
N ALA A 636 -18.21 18.58 -6.91
CA ALA A 636 -17.43 19.81 -6.79
C ALA A 636 -16.53 19.80 -5.54
N ARG A 637 -16.71 18.96 -4.53
CA ARG A 637 -15.72 18.78 -3.45
C ARG A 637 -14.69 17.69 -3.75
N GLY A 638 -14.77 17.05 -4.93
CA GLY A 638 -13.93 15.93 -5.34
C GLY A 638 -14.44 14.58 -4.86
N CYS A 639 -15.71 14.47 -4.45
CA CYS A 639 -16.33 13.20 -4.09
C CYS A 639 -16.73 12.40 -5.33
N VAL A 640 -16.36 11.13 -5.37
CA VAL A 640 -16.74 10.19 -6.44
C VAL A 640 -17.81 9.23 -5.94
N PHE A 641 -18.92 9.13 -6.67
CA PHE A 641 -19.98 8.16 -6.41
C PHE A 641 -19.73 6.84 -7.13
N GLN A 642 -19.85 5.73 -6.41
CA GLN A 642 -19.84 4.38 -6.95
C GLN A 642 -21.20 3.73 -6.77
N TRP A 643 -21.91 3.55 -7.89
CA TRP A 643 -23.24 2.96 -7.92
C TRP A 643 -23.18 1.44 -8.04
N ARG A 644 -24.12 0.74 -7.39
CA ARG A 644 -24.27 -0.73 -7.48
C ARG A 644 -25.70 -1.09 -7.87
N GLU A 645 -25.83 -1.90 -8.91
CA GLU A 645 -27.12 -2.24 -9.55
C GLU A 645 -27.72 -3.59 -9.14
N LYS A 646 -27.00 -4.47 -8.43
CA LYS A 646 -27.48 -5.83 -8.09
C LYS A 646 -27.81 -6.03 -6.61
N LEU A 647 -28.93 -6.73 -6.35
CA LEU A 647 -29.18 -7.49 -5.12
C LEU A 647 -28.16 -8.64 -5.03
N PHE A 648 -27.48 -8.74 -3.89
CA PHE A 648 -26.50 -9.79 -3.62
C PHE A 648 -27.22 -11.15 -3.60
N GLN A 649 -27.04 -11.97 -4.64
CA GLN A 649 -27.35 -13.40 -4.57
C GLN A 649 -26.31 -14.04 -3.62
N ALA A 650 -26.77 -14.92 -2.74
CA ALA A 650 -25.98 -15.46 -1.64
C ALA A 650 -24.75 -16.25 -2.12
N ASP A 651 -23.56 -15.93 -1.60
CA ASP A 651 -22.42 -16.87 -1.59
C ASP A 651 -22.67 -17.83 -0.41
N LEU A 652 -23.15 -19.05 -0.66
CA LEU A 652 -22.44 -20.26 -1.11
C LEU A 652 -21.66 -20.95 0.03
N ASP A 653 -21.98 -22.23 0.17
CA ASP A 653 -21.50 -23.21 1.15
C ASP A 653 -19.95 -23.21 1.29
N PRO A 654 -19.39 -23.20 2.51
CA PRO A 654 -17.95 -23.32 2.74
C PRO A 654 -17.29 -24.50 2.00
N LYS A 655 -18.02 -25.60 1.75
CA LYS A 655 -17.49 -26.76 1.02
C LYS A 655 -17.51 -26.58 -0.51
N CYS A 656 -18.33 -25.69 -1.06
CA CYS A 656 -18.44 -25.50 -2.51
C CYS A 656 -17.26 -24.72 -3.12
N TRP A 657 -16.50 -23.94 -2.33
CA TRP A 657 -15.40 -23.14 -2.90
C TRP A 657 -14.19 -23.99 -3.30
N LYS A 658 -13.90 -25.08 -2.59
CA LYS A 658 -12.83 -26.02 -3.00
C LYS A 658 -13.15 -26.71 -4.34
N LEU A 659 -14.43 -26.82 -4.72
CA LEU A 659 -14.87 -27.50 -5.94
C LEU A 659 -14.99 -26.55 -7.16
N GLN A 660 -15.14 -25.24 -6.97
CA GLN A 660 -15.33 -24.28 -8.09
C GLN A 660 -14.03 -23.87 -8.82
N LEU A 661 -12.88 -24.43 -8.44
CA LEU A 661 -11.60 -24.24 -9.13
C LEU A 661 -11.15 -25.48 -9.91
N GLU A 662 -11.87 -26.60 -9.81
CA GLU A 662 -11.60 -27.83 -10.57
C GLU A 662 -12.22 -27.80 -11.99
N ASP A 663 -13.17 -26.90 -12.25
CA ASP A 663 -13.84 -26.75 -13.56
C ASP A 663 -13.15 -25.75 -14.53
N MET A 664 -11.86 -25.46 -14.32
CA MET A 664 -11.01 -24.71 -15.26
C MET A 664 -9.72 -25.50 -15.54
N GLN A 665 -9.87 -26.78 -15.89
CA GLN A 665 -8.80 -27.62 -16.46
C GLN A 665 -8.44 -27.21 -17.89
#